data_AF-K9YJQ5-F1
#
_entry.id   AF-K9YJQ5-F1
#
_cell.length_a   1.000
_cell.length_b   1.000
_cell.length_c   1.000
_cell.angle_alpha   90.00
_cell.angle_beta   90.00
_cell.angle_gamma   90.00
#
_symmetry.space_group_name_H-M   'P 1'
#
loop_
_entity.id
_entity.type
_entity.pdbx_description
1 polymer ?
#
loop_
_entity_poly.entity_id
_entity_poly.type
_entity_poly.pdbx_seq_one_letter_code
_entity_poly.pdbx_strand_id
1 'polypeptide(L)'
;MDDFTPDLAGSSLPPQNIEAEEIILGGILFDPNAMGKVVDILQPEAFYVQAHRQIYEAARHLYFQGQPIDLMTVSTWLNDQNLLEKVGGNTKIISLLDRTVSAANIERYVPLITEKYIRRLLISTAKEIGELGFDTTKDLDNVLDESEQKIFSLTQARIQEGLVPISSTLLDTFTEIQAFQEKTALPGISSEFYDLDGMTGGFQRSDLIIIAARPSMGKCLSSDAEIVLDDGSIATIEEIYHRRQGKVLTLTDNWRFGLTQPSNFVDDGIKPVFRVKTKLGRYIETTLTHPYLTIQGWRKLSQLQEGDKIAVPRQLPIFGEETMPEYQVKLLAYFIGDGCLTRSCPQFTNSNPLLQQDFIESISYFEGIKVKRETSQDTRIPSFIVSKDLEFIKQKRLLFAQNLITIIKNHQLSSVKIADLIGVHPSVISSWKKGIYAPNKEQLNKLCSILNIEQHQLLDSEINLINKNQKNIVTLWLESIELWGKNSHDKLIPDSIFKLSKYLVSLFLNRLFSTDGWLTVLKTNQVQLGYATVSEKLARQVQHLLLRFGVIAHLKQRSVKYKDGKNKLWQLNITDVNSIKTFIDDIGIFGKEGAINRAKEALVNKKIYRTNCDLIPLEIWKEIEFHKGNESWSSLAKRAGIKGYKNIHQGKQCLSRERLFKLAFALDNLPLQNLATSDIYWDEIVSITYMGEKQVYDLTIPETHNFVANDICVHNTSFALNIASNVAKHSNLAVAIFSLEMSREQLAMRLLSGEARVESNRLKSGRITEQEMEPLMSAMGTLAELPIYIDDTANLTVMQMRSQVRRLQAEKKGKLGLVLLDYLQLMQGGGDNRVQELSKMTRALKGLAREINAPVIALSQLSRAVEQRTNKRPMLSDLRESGCLSGDSLVTMADTGEEIPIKDLEGKSGFAIWALNETTMKMERALVSNAFCTGIKPVWRITTELGRTIKATANHKFLRYDGWQRLDCLQKGDRISLPLDFLKVQKPKKSELIKGNIYWDKIKSIELVGEEKVYDLTVPNLHNFVAQNLYVHNSIEQDADLVLMLYRDEYYHPDSVDQGVAEVIVAKHRNGPTGLVKLLFRPELTQFLNMKRG
;
A
#
# COMPACT_ATOMS: atom_id res chain seq x y z
N MET A 1 -10.04 47.54 -11.04
CA MET A 1 -9.86 46.14 -11.52
C MET A 1 -10.68 46.12 -12.79
N ASP A 2 -10.12 46.68 -13.84
CA ASP A 2 -10.82 47.03 -15.06
C ASP A 2 -9.84 46.76 -16.20
N ASP A 3 -9.80 45.52 -16.70
CA ASP A 3 -9.06 45.09 -17.89
C ASP A 3 -9.31 43.60 -18.17
N PHE A 4 -10.58 43.19 -18.34
CA PHE A 4 -10.93 41.89 -18.96
C PHE A 4 -12.37 41.85 -19.51
N THR A 5 -12.79 42.91 -20.20
CA THR A 5 -13.93 42.88 -21.12
C THR A 5 -13.42 42.75 -22.55
N PRO A 6 -13.43 41.55 -23.16
CA PRO A 6 -13.11 41.42 -24.58
C PRO A 6 -14.22 42.08 -25.39
N ASP A 7 -13.89 43.23 -25.99
CA ASP A 7 -14.80 44.05 -26.79
C ASP A 7 -15.12 43.34 -28.11
N LEU A 8 -16.12 42.45 -28.08
CA LEU A 8 -16.65 41.70 -29.22
C LEU A 8 -17.95 42.32 -29.77
N ALA A 9 -18.13 43.63 -29.56
CA ALA A 9 -19.22 44.43 -30.12
C ALA A 9 -18.90 44.91 -31.55
N GLY A 10 -18.61 43.99 -32.46
CA GLY A 10 -18.50 44.23 -33.90
C GLY A 10 -19.38 43.24 -34.67
N SER A 11 -20.28 43.72 -35.52
CA SER A 11 -21.33 42.93 -36.17
C SER A 11 -20.79 41.93 -37.22
N SER A 12 -20.14 40.86 -36.76
CA SER A 12 -19.71 39.74 -37.58
C SER A 12 -20.87 38.75 -37.72
N LEU A 13 -21.40 38.64 -38.95
CA LEU A 13 -22.34 37.58 -39.29
C LEU A 13 -21.71 36.20 -38.99
N PRO A 14 -22.49 35.22 -38.50
CA PRO A 14 -21.97 33.88 -38.26
C PRO A 14 -21.26 33.34 -39.52
N PRO A 15 -20.12 32.64 -39.41
CA PRO A 15 -19.39 32.14 -40.57
C PRO A 15 -20.30 31.34 -41.51
N GLN A 16 -20.40 31.79 -42.76
CA GLN A 16 -21.33 31.27 -43.77
C GLN A 16 -20.71 31.33 -45.17
N ASN A 17 -21.19 30.50 -46.10
CA ASN A 17 -20.85 30.57 -47.52
C ASN A 17 -22.07 30.11 -48.35
N ILE A 18 -22.95 31.06 -48.64
CA ILE A 18 -24.24 30.79 -49.30
C ILE A 18 -24.01 30.32 -50.75
N GLU A 19 -23.01 30.86 -51.46
CA GLU A 19 -22.70 30.46 -52.83
C GLU A 19 -22.30 28.97 -52.91
N ALA A 20 -21.49 28.49 -51.96
CA ALA A 20 -21.16 27.07 -51.86
C ALA A 20 -22.40 26.20 -51.56
N GLU A 21 -23.31 26.66 -50.69
CA GLU A 21 -24.57 25.96 -50.43
C GLU A 21 -25.44 25.83 -51.70
N GLU A 22 -25.60 26.93 -52.46
CA GLU A 22 -26.39 26.92 -53.70
C GLU A 22 -25.77 26.02 -54.79
N ILE A 23 -24.43 26.05 -54.93
CA ILE A 23 -23.70 25.20 -55.88
C ILE A 23 -23.86 23.70 -55.56
N ILE A 24 -23.81 23.32 -54.28
CA ILE A 24 -23.96 21.91 -53.89
C ILE A 24 -25.40 21.44 -54.11
N LEU A 25 -26.40 22.23 -53.70
CA LEU A 25 -27.80 21.83 -53.83
C LEU A 25 -28.26 21.72 -55.27
N GLY A 26 -27.99 22.72 -56.10
CA GLY A 26 -28.33 22.63 -57.52
C GLY A 26 -27.58 21.51 -58.22
N GLY A 27 -26.37 21.15 -57.75
CA GLY A 27 -25.57 20.07 -58.29
C GLY A 27 -26.16 18.69 -57.97
N ILE A 28 -26.68 18.53 -56.75
CA ILE A 28 -27.46 17.35 -56.32
C ILE A 28 -28.77 17.22 -57.09
N LEU A 29 -29.42 18.34 -57.41
CA LEU A 29 -30.66 18.38 -58.21
C LEU A 29 -30.42 18.18 -59.72
N PHE A 30 -29.19 18.37 -60.20
CA PHE A 30 -28.80 18.24 -61.61
C PHE A 30 -28.26 16.85 -61.97
N ASP A 31 -27.52 16.20 -61.07
CA ASP A 31 -27.02 14.83 -61.23
C ASP A 31 -27.38 13.98 -60.00
N PRO A 32 -28.29 12.99 -60.11
CA PRO A 32 -28.65 12.11 -59.00
C PRO A 32 -27.45 11.37 -58.37
N ASN A 33 -26.36 11.15 -59.12
CA ASN A 33 -25.16 10.49 -58.61
C ASN A 33 -24.30 11.40 -57.72
N ALA A 34 -24.49 12.72 -57.79
CA ALA A 34 -23.75 13.68 -56.98
C ALA A 34 -24.03 13.52 -55.48
N MET A 35 -25.24 13.10 -55.10
CA MET A 35 -25.62 12.96 -53.69
C MET A 35 -24.76 11.92 -52.96
N GLY A 36 -24.44 10.81 -53.61
CA GLY A 36 -23.60 9.75 -53.05
C GLY A 36 -22.17 10.18 -52.71
N LYS A 37 -21.69 11.30 -53.26
CA LYS A 37 -20.37 11.89 -52.94
C LYS A 37 -20.40 12.84 -51.73
N VAL A 38 -21.59 13.26 -51.30
CA VAL A 38 -21.78 14.35 -50.32
C VAL A 38 -22.50 13.89 -49.06
N VAL A 39 -23.41 12.91 -49.18
CA VAL A 39 -24.31 12.45 -48.12
C VAL A 39 -23.59 11.98 -46.84
N ASP A 40 -22.40 11.40 -46.97
CA ASP A 40 -21.59 10.91 -45.85
C ASP A 40 -20.78 12.02 -45.16
N ILE A 41 -20.63 13.19 -45.79
CA ILE A 41 -19.76 14.28 -45.34
C ILE A 41 -20.56 15.48 -44.81
N LEU A 42 -21.70 15.81 -45.43
CA LEU A 42 -22.56 16.92 -45.00
C LEU A 42 -23.82 16.43 -44.29
N GLN A 43 -24.00 16.88 -43.04
CA GLN A 43 -25.29 16.81 -42.34
C GLN A 43 -26.18 18.03 -42.71
N PRO A 44 -27.52 17.93 -42.65
CA PRO A 44 -28.42 19.05 -42.96
C PRO A 44 -28.12 20.32 -42.16
N GLU A 45 -27.64 20.18 -40.91
CA GLU A 45 -27.26 21.26 -39.99
C GLU A 45 -26.07 22.10 -40.51
N ALA A 46 -25.31 21.58 -41.49
CA ALA A 46 -24.17 22.28 -42.08
C ALA A 46 -24.59 23.47 -42.96
N PHE A 47 -25.82 23.46 -43.49
CA PHE A 47 -26.39 24.56 -44.25
C PHE A 47 -26.86 25.69 -43.32
N TYR A 48 -26.44 26.92 -43.59
CA TYR A 48 -26.84 28.10 -42.81
C TYR A 48 -28.28 28.52 -43.15
N VAL A 49 -28.65 28.50 -44.43
CA VAL A 49 -29.98 28.92 -44.86
C VAL A 49 -31.00 27.81 -44.57
N GLN A 50 -32.06 28.13 -43.84
CA GLN A 50 -33.08 27.15 -43.44
C GLN A 50 -33.75 26.46 -44.65
N ALA A 51 -34.02 27.20 -45.72
CA ALA A 51 -34.55 26.63 -46.97
C ALA A 51 -33.57 25.63 -47.60
N HIS A 52 -32.26 25.92 -47.59
CA HIS A 52 -31.23 25.02 -48.12
C HIS A 52 -31.14 23.72 -47.30
N ARG A 53 -31.21 23.82 -45.97
CA ARG A 53 -31.28 22.66 -45.06
C ARG A 53 -32.48 21.76 -45.38
N GLN A 54 -33.67 22.32 -45.59
CA GLN A 54 -34.88 21.57 -45.91
C GLN A 54 -34.83 20.91 -47.30
N ILE A 55 -34.24 21.57 -48.30
CA ILE A 55 -34.00 20.97 -49.63
C ILE A 55 -33.02 19.80 -49.51
N TYR A 56 -31.93 19.96 -48.75
CA TYR A 56 -30.96 18.88 -48.53
C TYR A 56 -31.56 17.69 -47.78
N GLU A 57 -32.39 17.95 -46.77
CA GLU A 57 -33.10 16.93 -45.99
C GLU A 57 -34.08 16.14 -46.87
N ALA A 58 -34.83 16.82 -47.75
CA ALA A 58 -35.67 16.17 -48.76
C ALA A 58 -34.86 15.28 -49.72
N ALA A 59 -33.78 15.82 -50.29
CA ALA A 59 -32.87 15.08 -51.17
C ALA A 59 -32.24 13.86 -50.48
N ARG A 60 -31.84 14.00 -49.20
CA ARG A 60 -31.29 12.91 -48.38
C ARG A 60 -32.32 11.83 -48.09
N HIS A 61 -33.57 12.20 -47.83
CA HIS A 61 -34.65 11.24 -47.62
C HIS A 61 -34.96 10.44 -48.90
N LEU A 62 -35.06 11.11 -50.05
CA LEU A 62 -35.28 10.48 -51.35
C LEU A 62 -34.11 9.55 -51.74
N TYR A 63 -32.86 9.96 -51.46
CA TYR A 63 -31.67 9.14 -51.66
C TYR A 63 -31.75 7.80 -50.90
N PHE A 64 -32.06 7.83 -49.59
CA PHE A 64 -32.18 6.61 -48.79
C PHE A 64 -33.39 5.74 -49.17
N GLN A 65 -34.41 6.31 -49.81
CA GLN A 65 -35.52 5.57 -50.39
C GLN A 65 -35.23 5.02 -51.80
N GLY A 66 -34.03 5.26 -52.34
CA GLY A 66 -33.63 4.82 -53.68
C GLY A 66 -34.38 5.53 -54.81
N GLN A 67 -34.98 6.70 -54.55
CA GLN A 67 -35.68 7.49 -55.55
C GLN A 67 -34.74 8.47 -56.26
N PRO A 68 -34.96 8.76 -57.55
CA PRO A 68 -34.17 9.76 -58.25
C PRO A 68 -34.37 11.14 -57.62
N ILE A 69 -33.27 11.87 -57.45
CA ILE A 69 -33.26 13.22 -56.91
C ILE A 69 -33.25 14.18 -58.08
N ASP A 70 -34.41 14.78 -58.37
CA ASP A 70 -34.55 15.80 -59.39
C ASP A 70 -35.48 16.92 -58.88
N LEU A 71 -35.63 17.97 -59.68
CA LEU A 71 -36.50 19.10 -59.37
C LEU A 71 -37.94 18.66 -59.03
N MET A 72 -38.49 17.69 -59.77
CA MET A 72 -39.87 17.26 -59.62
C MET A 72 -40.05 16.40 -58.37
N THR A 73 -39.17 15.43 -58.12
CA THR A 73 -39.27 14.57 -56.93
C THR A 73 -39.07 15.35 -55.64
N VAL A 74 -38.10 16.27 -55.61
CA VAL A 74 -37.85 17.14 -54.44
C VAL A 74 -39.00 18.14 -54.24
N SER A 75 -39.50 18.78 -55.29
CA SER A 75 -40.67 19.67 -55.17
C SER A 75 -41.94 18.93 -54.72
N THR A 76 -42.20 17.73 -55.24
CA THR A 76 -43.36 16.92 -54.81
C THR A 76 -43.24 16.51 -53.34
N TRP A 77 -42.08 16.00 -52.92
CA TRP A 77 -41.86 15.63 -51.51
C TRP A 77 -42.02 16.83 -50.56
N LEU A 78 -41.47 17.99 -50.93
CA LEU A 78 -41.62 19.22 -50.15
C LEU A 78 -43.08 19.73 -50.13
N ASN A 79 -43.85 19.49 -51.20
CA ASN A 79 -45.27 19.84 -51.26
C ASN A 79 -46.11 18.94 -50.35
N ASP A 80 -45.89 17.63 -50.42
CA ASP A 80 -46.60 16.62 -49.61
C ASP A 80 -46.38 16.83 -48.10
N GLN A 81 -45.22 17.35 -47.71
CA GLN A 81 -44.90 17.73 -46.33
C GLN A 81 -45.33 19.17 -45.94
N ASN A 82 -45.99 19.91 -46.82
CA ASN A 82 -46.35 21.33 -46.64
C ASN A 82 -45.14 22.23 -46.29
N LEU A 83 -43.97 21.93 -46.88
CA LEU A 83 -42.72 22.67 -46.74
C LEU A 83 -42.38 23.52 -47.98
N LEU A 84 -42.95 23.22 -49.15
CA LEU A 84 -42.60 23.88 -50.42
C LEU A 84 -42.74 25.42 -50.38
N GLU A 85 -43.82 25.94 -49.79
CA GLU A 85 -43.99 27.40 -49.63
C GLU A 85 -42.94 28.01 -48.68
N LYS A 86 -42.56 27.31 -47.61
CA LYS A 86 -41.54 27.76 -46.63
C LYS A 86 -40.13 27.80 -47.23
N VAL A 87 -39.87 26.95 -48.21
CA VAL A 87 -38.61 26.89 -48.97
C VAL A 87 -38.51 27.99 -50.04
N GLY A 88 -39.62 28.71 -50.33
CA GLY A 88 -39.69 29.75 -51.35
C GLY A 88 -40.28 29.29 -52.68
N GLY A 89 -40.98 28.15 -52.70
CA GLY A 89 -41.65 27.60 -53.88
C GLY A 89 -40.71 27.04 -54.95
N ASN A 90 -41.30 26.54 -56.04
CA ASN A 90 -40.54 25.98 -57.17
C ASN A 90 -39.55 26.99 -57.78
N THR A 91 -39.85 28.29 -57.72
CA THR A 91 -38.96 29.35 -58.22
C THR A 91 -37.61 29.38 -57.51
N LYS A 92 -37.57 29.16 -56.18
CA LYS A 92 -36.29 29.08 -55.46
C LYS A 92 -35.51 27.83 -55.86
N ILE A 93 -36.16 26.68 -56.02
CA ILE A 93 -35.48 25.42 -56.38
C ILE A 93 -34.94 25.48 -57.82
N ILE A 94 -35.71 26.04 -58.76
CA ILE A 94 -35.24 26.32 -60.13
C ILE A 94 -34.01 27.23 -60.11
N SER A 95 -34.03 28.30 -59.29
CA SER A 95 -32.87 29.22 -59.20
C SER A 95 -31.59 28.58 -58.67
N LEU A 96 -31.68 27.43 -57.98
CA LEU A 96 -30.50 26.67 -57.54
C LEU A 96 -29.86 25.91 -58.72
N LEU A 97 -30.66 25.35 -59.64
CA LEU A 97 -30.15 24.69 -60.85
C LEU A 97 -29.34 25.67 -61.70
N ASP A 98 -29.89 26.86 -61.95
CA ASP A 98 -29.26 27.94 -62.74
C ASP A 98 -27.92 28.42 -62.17
N ARG A 99 -27.64 28.18 -60.88
CA ARG A 99 -26.38 28.55 -60.22
C ARG A 99 -25.25 27.55 -60.45
N THR A 100 -25.52 26.38 -61.04
CA THR A 100 -24.55 25.29 -61.09
C THR A 100 -23.84 25.16 -62.42
N VAL A 101 -22.51 25.05 -62.34
CA VAL A 101 -21.63 25.05 -63.53
C VAL A 101 -21.23 23.62 -63.92
N SER A 102 -21.11 22.70 -62.95
CA SER A 102 -20.87 21.27 -63.20
C SER A 102 -21.04 20.44 -61.93
N ALA A 103 -21.76 19.32 -62.03
CA ALA A 103 -21.90 18.37 -60.91
C ALA A 103 -20.59 17.64 -60.56
N ALA A 104 -19.62 17.57 -61.48
CA ALA A 104 -18.36 16.84 -61.25
C ALA A 104 -17.48 17.44 -60.14
N ASN A 105 -17.65 18.73 -59.82
CA ASN A 105 -16.77 19.48 -58.90
C ASN A 105 -17.39 19.77 -57.52
N ILE A 106 -18.57 19.23 -57.20
CA ILE A 106 -19.31 19.49 -55.95
C ILE A 106 -18.46 19.21 -54.70
N GLU A 107 -17.68 18.12 -54.71
CA GLU A 107 -16.75 17.72 -53.63
C GLU A 107 -15.78 18.83 -53.22
N ARG A 108 -15.37 19.71 -54.15
CA ARG A 108 -14.44 20.83 -53.86
C ARG A 108 -15.06 21.90 -52.95
N TYR A 109 -16.38 22.02 -52.95
CA TYR A 109 -17.11 23.02 -52.18
C TYR A 109 -17.54 22.50 -50.80
N VAL A 110 -17.63 21.18 -50.62
CA VAL A 110 -17.97 20.52 -49.35
C VAL A 110 -17.10 21.02 -48.19
N PRO A 111 -15.75 21.04 -48.28
CA PRO A 111 -14.89 21.53 -47.19
C PRO A 111 -15.17 22.97 -46.76
N LEU A 112 -15.63 23.83 -47.69
CA LEU A 112 -15.93 25.23 -47.38
C LEU A 112 -17.15 25.33 -46.46
N ILE A 113 -18.21 24.55 -46.72
CA ILE A 113 -19.39 24.51 -45.85
C ILE A 113 -19.04 23.87 -44.50
N THR A 114 -18.33 22.73 -44.50
CA THR A 114 -17.91 22.03 -43.28
C THR A 114 -17.05 22.92 -42.38
N GLU A 115 -16.11 23.70 -42.94
CA GLU A 115 -15.27 24.64 -42.17
C GLU A 115 -16.13 25.74 -41.51
N LYS A 116 -17.09 26.32 -42.24
CA LYS A 116 -17.98 27.35 -41.68
C LYS A 116 -18.93 26.77 -40.63
N TYR A 117 -19.46 25.57 -40.84
CA TYR A 117 -20.29 24.86 -39.86
C TYR A 117 -19.55 24.59 -38.55
N ILE A 118 -18.32 24.03 -38.61
CA ILE A 118 -17.49 23.79 -37.41
C ILE A 118 -17.21 25.10 -36.66
N ARG A 119 -16.94 26.21 -37.37
CA ARG A 119 -16.77 27.52 -36.74
C ARG A 119 -18.05 28.02 -36.05
N ARG A 120 -19.23 27.81 -36.63
CA ARG A 120 -20.51 28.15 -35.98
C ARG A 120 -20.76 27.31 -34.73
N LEU A 121 -20.46 26.01 -34.79
CA LEU A 121 -20.62 25.08 -33.67
C LEU A 121 -19.64 25.42 -32.52
N LEU A 122 -18.40 25.82 -32.84
CA LEU A 122 -17.44 26.34 -31.87
C LEU A 122 -17.95 27.62 -31.17
N ILE A 123 -18.58 28.54 -31.92
CA ILE A 123 -19.16 29.78 -31.34
C ILE A 123 -20.33 29.46 -30.39
N SER A 124 -21.24 28.55 -30.75
CA SER A 124 -22.33 28.15 -29.85
C SER A 124 -21.81 27.45 -28.60
N THR A 125 -20.85 26.54 -28.74
CA THR A 125 -20.27 25.82 -27.60
C THR A 125 -19.47 26.74 -26.67
N ALA A 126 -18.74 27.73 -27.21
CA ALA A 126 -18.08 28.75 -26.38
C ALA A 126 -19.09 29.58 -25.57
N LYS A 127 -20.26 29.88 -26.14
CA LYS A 127 -21.34 30.56 -25.40
C LYS A 127 -21.91 29.68 -24.28
N GLU A 128 -22.19 28.40 -24.56
CA GLU A 128 -22.68 27.44 -23.57
C GLU A 128 -21.68 27.21 -22.41
N ILE A 129 -20.37 27.20 -22.71
CA ILE A 129 -19.31 27.11 -21.68
C ILE A 129 -19.23 28.40 -20.86
N GLY A 130 -19.41 29.56 -21.50
CA GLY A 130 -19.55 30.83 -20.79
C GLY A 130 -20.75 30.82 -19.82
N GLU A 131 -21.90 30.31 -20.26
CA GLU A 131 -23.11 30.15 -19.43
C GLU A 131 -22.88 29.17 -18.27
N LEU A 132 -22.22 28.03 -18.50
CA LEU A 132 -21.82 27.09 -17.44
C LEU A 132 -20.89 27.72 -16.39
N GLY A 133 -19.97 28.59 -16.82
CA GLY A 133 -19.07 29.30 -15.91
C GLY A 133 -19.76 30.30 -14.96
N PHE A 134 -21.01 30.68 -15.23
CA PHE A 134 -21.84 31.48 -14.32
C PHE A 134 -22.72 30.64 -13.38
N ASP A 135 -22.84 29.32 -13.58
CA ASP A 135 -23.68 28.44 -12.77
C ASP A 135 -22.97 28.00 -11.49
N THR A 136 -23.15 28.79 -10.42
CA THR A 136 -22.61 28.50 -9.08
C THR A 136 -23.35 27.39 -8.32
N THR A 137 -24.36 26.75 -8.91
CA THR A 137 -25.06 25.61 -8.28
C THR A 137 -24.35 24.27 -8.48
N LYS A 138 -23.45 24.20 -9.47
CA LYS A 138 -22.58 23.05 -9.73
C LYS A 138 -21.20 23.26 -9.11
N ASP A 139 -20.56 22.15 -8.74
CA ASP A 139 -19.17 22.15 -8.28
C ASP A 139 -18.21 22.37 -9.45
N LEU A 140 -17.09 23.05 -9.19
CA LEU A 140 -16.18 23.56 -10.22
C LEU A 140 -15.57 22.43 -11.07
N ASP A 141 -15.23 21.31 -10.45
CA ASP A 141 -14.66 20.14 -11.15
C ASP A 141 -15.67 19.57 -12.16
N ASN A 142 -16.97 19.55 -11.83
CA ASN A 142 -18.02 19.12 -12.76
C ASN A 142 -18.25 20.14 -13.89
N VAL A 143 -18.12 21.45 -13.61
CA VAL A 143 -18.20 22.50 -14.63
C VAL A 143 -17.02 22.40 -15.61
N LEU A 144 -15.82 22.09 -15.12
CA LEU A 144 -14.64 21.85 -15.94
C LEU A 144 -14.80 20.58 -16.79
N ASP A 145 -15.22 19.46 -16.21
CA ASP A 145 -15.49 18.20 -16.93
C ASP A 145 -16.57 18.36 -18.03
N GLU A 146 -17.69 19.04 -17.74
CA GLU A 146 -18.73 19.33 -18.75
C GLU A 146 -18.20 20.23 -19.88
N SER A 147 -17.34 21.19 -19.54
CA SER A 147 -16.72 22.11 -20.51
C SER A 147 -15.70 21.40 -21.40
N GLU A 148 -14.85 20.53 -20.83
CA GLU A 148 -13.88 19.73 -21.60
C GLU A 148 -14.62 18.77 -22.55
N GLN A 149 -15.67 18.08 -22.07
CA GLN A 149 -16.51 17.21 -22.89
C GLN A 149 -17.18 17.95 -24.06
N LYS A 150 -17.71 19.15 -23.82
CA LYS A 150 -18.30 20.00 -24.87
C LYS A 150 -17.26 20.37 -25.94
N ILE A 151 -16.07 20.82 -25.56
CA ILE A 151 -14.99 21.13 -26.52
C ILE A 151 -14.53 19.88 -27.28
N PHE A 152 -14.42 18.73 -26.61
CA PHE A 152 -14.05 17.47 -27.26
C PHE A 152 -15.10 16.95 -28.24
N SER A 153 -16.40 17.21 -28.01
CA SER A 153 -17.45 16.82 -28.95
C SER A 153 -17.29 17.49 -30.33
N LEU A 154 -16.79 18.73 -30.35
CA LEU A 154 -16.48 19.47 -31.59
C LEU A 154 -15.36 18.84 -32.40
N THR A 155 -14.35 18.28 -31.73
CA THR A 155 -13.24 17.59 -32.41
C THR A 155 -13.63 16.20 -32.88
N GLN A 156 -14.63 15.56 -32.25
CA GLN A 156 -15.22 14.29 -32.70
C GLN A 156 -16.31 14.44 -33.77
N ALA A 157 -16.76 15.64 -34.10
CA ALA A 157 -17.73 15.87 -35.19
C ALA A 157 -17.20 15.46 -36.58
N ARG A 158 -15.90 15.12 -36.71
CA ARG A 158 -15.40 14.32 -37.82
C ARG A 158 -15.66 12.83 -37.57
N ILE A 159 -16.71 12.35 -38.24
CA ILE A 159 -17.02 10.93 -38.49
C ILE A 159 -17.42 10.15 -37.21
N GLN A 160 -18.72 10.24 -36.86
CA GLN A 160 -19.40 9.03 -36.40
C GLN A 160 -19.62 8.16 -37.64
N GLU A 161 -18.92 7.04 -37.74
CA GLU A 161 -19.22 6.02 -38.74
C GLU A 161 -20.62 5.47 -38.46
N GLY A 162 -21.50 5.53 -39.46
CA GLY A 162 -22.80 4.88 -39.41
C GLY A 162 -22.68 3.36 -39.59
N LEU A 163 -23.74 2.72 -40.08
CA LEU A 163 -23.67 1.32 -40.48
C LEU A 163 -22.81 1.19 -41.74
N VAL A 164 -21.58 0.70 -41.59
CA VAL A 164 -20.65 0.44 -42.70
C VAL A 164 -21.05 -0.87 -43.41
N PRO A 165 -21.18 -0.89 -44.76
CA PRO A 165 -21.44 -2.12 -45.49
C PRO A 165 -20.28 -3.13 -45.34
N ILE A 166 -20.59 -4.41 -45.09
CA ILE A 166 -19.57 -5.45 -44.88
C ILE A 166 -18.58 -5.56 -46.05
N SER A 167 -18.98 -5.17 -47.26
CA SER A 167 -18.13 -5.20 -48.47
C SER A 167 -16.92 -4.27 -48.41
N SER A 168 -17.00 -3.11 -47.77
CA SER A 168 -15.81 -2.24 -47.60
C SER A 168 -14.88 -2.81 -46.53
N THR A 169 -15.43 -3.22 -45.38
CA THR A 169 -14.65 -3.87 -44.31
C THR A 169 -13.95 -5.16 -44.80
N LEU A 170 -14.57 -5.91 -45.72
CA LEU A 170 -13.95 -7.09 -46.35
C LEU A 170 -12.79 -6.73 -47.30
N LEU A 171 -12.83 -5.58 -47.98
CA LEU A 171 -11.71 -5.10 -48.80
C LEU A 171 -10.56 -4.63 -47.91
N ASP A 172 -10.85 -3.89 -46.84
CA ASP A 172 -9.84 -3.42 -45.89
C ASP A 172 -9.15 -4.60 -45.19
N THR A 173 -9.92 -5.52 -44.61
CA THR A 173 -9.39 -6.73 -43.95
C THR A 173 -8.64 -7.65 -44.92
N PHE A 174 -9.07 -7.79 -46.18
CA PHE A 174 -8.31 -8.53 -47.18
C PHE A 174 -6.96 -7.86 -47.49
N THR A 175 -6.93 -6.53 -47.55
CA THR A 175 -5.69 -5.75 -47.75
C THR A 175 -4.74 -5.90 -46.56
N GLU A 176 -5.25 -5.90 -45.32
CA GLU A 176 -4.47 -6.21 -44.12
C GLU A 176 -3.91 -7.64 -44.17
N ILE A 177 -4.71 -8.64 -44.51
CA ILE A 177 -4.28 -10.05 -44.63
C ILE A 177 -3.16 -10.20 -45.68
N GLN A 178 -3.25 -9.53 -46.82
CA GLN A 178 -2.18 -9.50 -47.82
C GLN A 178 -0.89 -8.87 -47.26
N ALA A 179 -1.00 -7.73 -46.56
CA ALA A 179 0.15 -7.08 -45.95
C ALA A 179 0.84 -7.94 -44.86
N PHE A 180 0.10 -8.79 -44.15
CA PHE A 180 0.66 -9.77 -43.21
C PHE A 180 1.39 -10.92 -43.92
N GLN A 181 0.86 -11.43 -45.05
CA GLN A 181 1.53 -12.49 -45.82
C GLN A 181 2.90 -12.07 -46.37
N GLU A 182 3.05 -10.82 -46.83
CA GLU A 182 4.31 -10.33 -47.41
C GLU A 182 5.43 -10.12 -46.39
N LYS A 183 5.13 -9.88 -45.11
CA LYS A 183 6.10 -9.39 -44.12
C LYS A 183 6.58 -10.40 -43.08
N THR A 184 6.02 -11.62 -43.04
CA THR A 184 6.31 -12.60 -41.97
C THR A 184 6.12 -12.00 -40.56
N ALA A 185 5.19 -11.04 -40.42
CA ALA A 185 4.96 -10.28 -39.20
C ALA A 185 3.76 -10.84 -38.43
N LEU A 186 3.79 -10.73 -37.11
CA LEU A 186 2.67 -11.10 -36.25
C LEU A 186 1.45 -10.19 -36.51
N PRO A 187 0.21 -10.69 -36.36
CA PRO A 187 -0.99 -9.86 -36.46
C PRO A 187 -1.04 -8.74 -35.42
N GLY A 188 -0.60 -9.04 -34.19
CA GLY A 188 -0.50 -8.10 -33.08
C GLY A 188 0.91 -7.53 -32.89
N ILE A 189 1.02 -6.56 -31.99
CA ILE A 189 2.29 -5.93 -31.59
C ILE A 189 3.11 -6.92 -30.76
N SER A 190 4.31 -7.24 -31.25
CA SER A 190 5.25 -8.17 -30.60
C SER A 190 5.63 -7.71 -29.19
N SER A 191 5.61 -8.63 -28.22
CA SER A 191 6.18 -8.43 -26.88
C SER A 191 7.68 -8.75 -26.81
N GLU A 192 8.24 -9.34 -27.89
CA GLU A 192 9.57 -9.96 -27.99
C GLU A 192 9.78 -11.13 -27.03
N PHE A 193 8.70 -11.72 -26.53
CA PHE A 193 8.72 -12.98 -25.79
C PHE A 193 8.16 -14.08 -26.71
N TYR A 194 9.03 -14.78 -27.45
CA TYR A 194 8.63 -15.64 -28.57
C TYR A 194 7.56 -16.68 -28.22
N ASP A 195 7.63 -17.25 -27.02
CA ASP A 195 6.69 -18.27 -26.55
C ASP A 195 5.35 -17.64 -26.08
N LEU A 196 5.36 -16.37 -25.66
CA LEU A 196 4.16 -15.58 -25.37
C LEU A 196 3.51 -15.09 -26.66
N ASP A 197 4.29 -14.52 -27.57
CA ASP A 197 3.85 -14.01 -28.86
C ASP A 197 3.32 -15.13 -29.77
N GLY A 198 3.94 -16.32 -29.74
CA GLY A 198 3.43 -17.52 -30.42
C GLY A 198 2.11 -18.05 -29.86
N MET A 199 1.74 -17.63 -28.64
CA MET A 199 0.50 -18.04 -27.96
C MET A 199 -0.59 -16.96 -28.01
N THR A 200 -0.22 -15.68 -28.03
CA THR A 200 -1.14 -14.53 -28.13
C THR A 200 -1.38 -14.06 -29.56
N GLY A 201 -0.47 -14.38 -30.50
CA GLY A 201 -0.42 -13.76 -31.82
C GLY A 201 0.14 -12.33 -31.80
N GLY A 202 0.85 -11.96 -30.72
CA GLY A 202 1.17 -10.58 -30.38
C GLY A 202 -0.02 -9.85 -29.74
N PHE A 203 0.22 -8.69 -29.13
CA PHE A 203 -0.83 -7.87 -28.52
C PHE A 203 -1.66 -7.17 -29.59
N GLN A 204 -2.92 -7.58 -29.72
CA GLN A 204 -3.83 -7.02 -30.71
C GLN A 204 -4.12 -5.55 -30.42
N ARG A 205 -4.31 -4.75 -31.48
CA ARG A 205 -4.78 -3.38 -31.34
C ARG A 205 -6.18 -3.36 -30.75
N SER A 206 -6.52 -2.29 -30.03
CA SER A 206 -7.81 -2.11 -29.36
C SER A 206 -8.10 -3.03 -28.15
N ASP A 207 -7.17 -3.90 -27.74
CA ASP A 207 -7.37 -4.81 -26.59
C ASP A 207 -7.00 -4.20 -25.22
N LEU A 208 -7.77 -4.56 -24.20
CA LEU A 208 -7.45 -4.31 -22.80
C LEU A 208 -6.79 -5.57 -22.23
N ILE A 209 -5.53 -5.43 -21.84
CA ILE A 209 -4.69 -6.49 -21.27
C ILE A 209 -4.54 -6.21 -19.78
N ILE A 210 -4.92 -7.16 -18.93
CA ILE A 210 -4.64 -7.08 -17.49
C ILE A 210 -3.45 -7.99 -17.18
N ILE A 211 -2.40 -7.40 -16.61
CA ILE A 211 -1.27 -8.14 -16.03
C ILE A 211 -1.48 -8.20 -14.52
N ALA A 212 -1.69 -9.40 -14.01
CA ALA A 212 -1.99 -9.67 -12.61
C ALA A 212 -0.78 -10.31 -11.91
N ALA A 213 -0.35 -9.72 -10.79
CA ALA A 213 0.75 -10.24 -9.99
C ALA A 213 0.47 -10.07 -8.50
N ARG A 214 1.10 -10.89 -7.66
CA ARG A 214 1.09 -10.68 -6.21
C ARG A 214 2.01 -9.50 -5.83
N PRO A 215 1.57 -8.55 -4.99
CA PRO A 215 2.45 -7.49 -4.47
C PRO A 215 3.57 -8.12 -3.66
N SER A 216 4.76 -7.50 -3.69
CA SER A 216 5.90 -7.90 -2.85
C SER A 216 6.23 -9.39 -2.88
N MET A 217 6.64 -9.94 -4.02
CA MET A 217 7.34 -11.24 -4.08
C MET A 217 8.73 -11.15 -3.39
N GLY A 218 8.77 -10.91 -2.06
CA GLY A 218 9.98 -10.96 -1.24
C GLY A 218 9.93 -10.35 0.17
N LYS A 219 8.96 -9.49 0.55
CA LYS A 219 9.11 -8.66 1.79
C LYS A 219 8.66 -9.35 3.10
N CYS A 220 8.74 -10.66 3.17
CA CYS A 220 8.24 -11.44 4.29
C CYS A 220 9.18 -11.35 5.51
N LEU A 221 8.64 -11.00 6.67
CA LEU A 221 9.28 -11.04 7.99
C LEU A 221 8.58 -12.05 8.88
N SER A 222 9.29 -12.73 9.78
CA SER A 222 8.66 -13.61 10.76
C SER A 222 7.74 -12.85 11.73
N SER A 223 6.74 -13.53 12.29
CA SER A 223 5.77 -12.93 13.22
C SER A 223 6.41 -12.26 14.45
N ASP A 224 7.56 -12.78 14.89
CA ASP A 224 8.38 -12.26 15.99
C ASP A 224 9.31 -11.09 15.62
N ALA A 225 9.20 -10.52 14.41
CA ALA A 225 9.95 -9.32 14.03
C ALA A 225 9.42 -8.07 14.77
N GLU A 226 10.30 -7.43 15.54
CA GLU A 226 10.06 -6.23 16.34
C GLU A 226 10.25 -4.96 15.49
N ILE A 227 9.27 -4.05 15.52
CA ILE A 227 9.25 -2.78 14.79
C ILE A 227 9.03 -1.64 15.80
N VAL A 228 9.76 -0.52 15.61
CA VAL A 228 9.58 0.70 16.41
C VAL A 228 8.49 1.57 15.80
N LEU A 229 7.52 1.96 16.61
CA LEU A 229 6.42 2.86 16.23
C LEU A 229 6.74 4.32 16.57
N ASP A 230 5.93 5.25 16.09
CA ASP A 230 6.10 6.69 16.29
C ASP A 230 5.94 7.16 17.74
N ASP A 231 5.22 6.41 18.59
CA ASP A 231 5.15 6.64 20.05
C ASP A 231 6.39 6.13 20.81
N GLY A 232 7.39 5.59 20.11
CA GLY A 232 8.58 4.97 20.69
C GLY A 232 8.35 3.58 21.26
N SER A 233 7.15 3.01 21.18
CA SER A 233 6.92 1.62 21.55
C SER A 233 7.59 0.65 20.57
N ILE A 234 7.73 -0.59 21.01
CA ILE A 234 8.13 -1.71 20.17
C ILE A 234 6.95 -2.65 20.09
N ALA A 235 6.51 -2.99 18.88
CA ALA A 235 5.46 -3.97 18.64
C ALA A 235 5.96 -5.01 17.62
N THR A 236 5.46 -6.24 17.71
CA THR A 236 5.74 -7.24 16.67
C THR A 236 4.96 -6.91 15.40
N ILE A 237 5.45 -7.37 14.25
CA ILE A 237 4.71 -7.21 12.98
C ILE A 237 3.34 -7.91 13.02
N GLU A 238 3.20 -9.00 13.77
CA GLU A 238 1.94 -9.69 14.06
C GLU A 238 0.96 -8.80 14.85
N GLU A 239 1.42 -8.12 15.91
CA GLU A 239 0.60 -7.15 16.65
C GLU A 239 0.18 -5.96 15.78
N ILE A 240 1.10 -5.43 14.97
CA ILE A 240 0.83 -4.32 14.04
C ILE A 240 -0.19 -4.75 12.97
N TYR A 241 -0.09 -5.99 12.47
CA TYR A 241 -1.07 -6.58 11.56
C TYR A 241 -2.47 -6.69 12.19
N HIS A 242 -2.56 -7.18 13.43
CA HIS A 242 -3.84 -7.30 14.14
C HIS A 242 -4.46 -5.95 14.50
N ARG A 243 -3.64 -4.95 14.90
CA ARG A 243 -4.10 -3.60 15.22
C ARG A 243 -4.45 -2.76 13.99
N ARG A 244 -3.93 -3.11 12.80
CA ARG A 244 -4.10 -2.36 11.53
C ARG A 244 -3.68 -0.88 11.63
N GLN A 245 -2.76 -0.57 12.53
CA GLN A 245 -2.32 0.80 12.83
C GLN A 245 -0.88 0.82 13.35
N GLY A 246 -0.17 1.91 13.04
CA GLY A 246 1.19 2.20 13.53
C GLY A 246 2.02 2.83 12.41
N LYS A 247 2.62 4.01 12.64
CA LYS A 247 3.59 4.56 11.67
C LYS A 247 4.93 3.88 11.88
N VAL A 248 5.61 3.56 10.79
CA VAL A 248 6.89 2.86 10.81
C VAL A 248 8.00 3.75 10.24
N LEU A 249 9.22 3.50 10.68
CA LEU A 249 10.42 4.14 10.13
C LEU A 249 10.71 3.59 8.74
N THR A 250 10.90 4.50 7.78
CA THR A 250 11.24 4.19 6.38
C THR A 250 12.46 4.98 5.94
N LEU A 251 13.28 4.43 5.06
CA LEU A 251 14.46 5.08 4.53
C LEU A 251 14.10 5.89 3.28
N THR A 252 14.44 7.18 3.27
CA THR A 252 14.33 8.06 2.11
C THR A 252 15.56 7.95 1.19
N ASP A 253 15.43 8.37 -0.07
CA ASP A 253 16.53 8.37 -1.06
C ASP A 253 17.77 9.18 -0.61
N ASN A 254 17.61 10.10 0.34
CA ASN A 254 18.70 10.87 0.96
C ASN A 254 19.45 10.11 2.07
N TRP A 255 19.25 8.80 2.20
CA TRP A 255 19.86 7.93 3.22
C TRP A 255 19.54 8.33 4.67
N ARG A 256 18.36 8.92 4.88
CA ARG A 256 17.82 9.34 6.19
C ARG A 256 16.47 8.69 6.46
N PHE A 257 16.16 8.47 7.73
CA PHE A 257 14.88 7.89 8.12
C PHE A 257 13.77 8.95 8.22
N GLY A 258 12.58 8.59 7.74
CA GLY A 258 11.32 9.31 7.94
C GLY A 258 10.25 8.39 8.54
N LEU A 259 9.13 8.95 8.99
CA LEU A 259 7.97 8.18 9.45
C LEU A 259 6.93 8.11 8.33
N THR A 260 6.44 6.91 8.04
CA THR A 260 5.40 6.67 7.02
C THR A 260 4.34 5.73 7.59
N GLN A 261 3.08 5.95 7.23
CA GLN A 261 2.00 5.05 7.60
C GLN A 261 1.89 3.92 6.56
N PRO A 262 1.83 2.63 6.97
CA PRO A 262 1.55 1.54 6.06
C PRO A 262 0.17 1.71 5.42
N SER A 263 0.10 1.54 4.10
CA SER A 263 -1.16 1.54 3.34
C SER A 263 -1.88 0.19 3.41
N ASN A 264 -1.16 -0.89 3.72
CA ASN A 264 -1.74 -2.21 3.91
C ASN A 264 -0.91 -3.08 4.86
N PHE A 265 -1.57 -3.95 5.61
CA PHE A 265 -0.99 -4.90 6.55
C PHE A 265 -1.24 -6.31 6.04
N VAL A 266 -0.18 -7.11 5.99
CA VAL A 266 -0.15 -8.37 5.24
C VAL A 266 0.12 -9.54 6.16
N ASP A 267 -0.78 -10.52 6.19
CA ASP A 267 -0.44 -11.89 6.58
C ASP A 267 -0.09 -12.64 5.29
N ASP A 268 1.08 -13.28 5.29
CA ASP A 268 1.68 -13.96 4.14
C ASP A 268 1.85 -15.47 4.42
N GLY A 269 1.19 -15.97 5.47
CA GLY A 269 1.10 -17.39 5.84
C GLY A 269 2.37 -17.98 6.43
N ILE A 270 2.43 -19.31 6.46
CA ILE A 270 3.60 -20.05 6.95
C ILE A 270 4.61 -20.23 5.80
N LYS A 271 5.87 -19.80 6.01
CA LYS A 271 6.96 -19.92 5.03
C LYS A 271 8.27 -20.37 5.68
N PRO A 272 9.22 -20.94 4.90
CA PRO A 272 10.56 -21.22 5.37
C PRO A 272 11.35 -19.93 5.66
N VAL A 273 11.81 -19.78 6.90
CA VAL A 273 12.45 -18.57 7.43
C VAL A 273 13.92 -18.82 7.76
N PHE A 274 14.75 -17.80 7.52
CA PHE A 274 16.20 -17.80 7.69
C PHE A 274 16.60 -16.65 8.60
N ARG A 275 17.34 -16.96 9.67
CA ARG A 275 17.89 -15.98 10.59
C ARG A 275 19.20 -15.43 10.04
N VAL A 276 19.20 -14.15 9.69
CA VAL A 276 20.38 -13.40 9.26
C VAL A 276 20.94 -12.67 10.47
N LYS A 277 22.16 -13.02 10.87
CA LYS A 277 22.83 -12.44 12.03
C LYS A 277 24.00 -11.56 11.59
N THR A 278 24.08 -10.36 12.14
CA THR A 278 25.12 -9.38 11.81
C THR A 278 26.25 -9.35 12.86
N LYS A 279 27.34 -8.65 12.55
CA LYS A 279 28.54 -8.52 13.38
C LYS A 279 28.35 -7.65 14.62
N LEU A 280 27.41 -6.70 14.62
CA LEU A 280 26.93 -6.07 15.86
C LEU A 280 26.12 -7.02 16.75
N GLY A 281 25.77 -8.22 16.26
CA GLY A 281 25.02 -9.24 17.00
C GLY A 281 23.49 -9.12 16.89
N ARG A 282 23.00 -8.20 16.05
CA ARG A 282 21.60 -8.13 15.63
C ARG A 282 21.23 -9.38 14.83
N TYR A 283 19.94 -9.71 14.80
CA TYR A 283 19.42 -10.65 13.82
C TYR A 283 18.01 -10.27 13.40
N ILE A 284 17.66 -10.66 12.18
CA ILE A 284 16.29 -10.66 11.67
C ILE A 284 15.99 -12.03 11.10
N GLU A 285 14.71 -12.37 11.01
CA GLU A 285 14.22 -13.62 10.47
C GLU A 285 13.30 -13.35 9.28
N THR A 286 13.74 -13.79 8.09
CA THR A 286 13.14 -13.44 6.79
C THR A 286 13.12 -14.63 5.84
N THR A 287 12.37 -14.54 4.74
CA THR A 287 12.43 -15.53 3.66
C THR A 287 13.69 -15.33 2.79
N LEU A 288 14.13 -16.38 2.07
CA LEU A 288 15.26 -16.28 1.12
C LEU A 288 15.08 -15.20 0.04
N THR A 289 13.84 -14.83 -0.25
CA THR A 289 13.48 -13.84 -1.26
C THR A 289 13.55 -12.39 -0.74
N HIS A 290 13.83 -12.21 0.56
CA HIS A 290 13.92 -10.91 1.22
C HIS A 290 15.12 -10.08 0.75
N PRO A 291 14.91 -8.88 0.19
CA PRO A 291 15.99 -8.01 -0.25
C PRO A 291 16.55 -7.16 0.90
N TYR A 292 17.86 -7.27 1.12
CA TYR A 292 18.62 -6.42 2.02
C TYR A 292 19.34 -5.33 1.23
N LEU A 293 19.35 -4.11 1.76
CA LEU A 293 20.13 -3.02 1.19
C LEU A 293 21.62 -3.25 1.47
N THR A 294 22.42 -3.49 0.43
CA THR A 294 23.90 -3.49 0.52
C THR A 294 24.45 -2.15 0.04
N ILE A 295 25.77 -1.94 0.15
CA ILE A 295 26.42 -0.76 -0.42
C ILE A 295 26.24 -0.70 -1.94
N GLN A 296 26.15 -1.85 -2.61
CA GLN A 296 25.82 -2.03 -4.04
C GLN A 296 24.31 -2.01 -4.31
N GLY A 297 23.51 -1.63 -3.31
CA GLY A 297 22.04 -1.59 -3.25
C GLY A 297 21.38 -2.94 -2.93
N TRP A 298 20.09 -3.05 -3.24
CA TRP A 298 19.21 -4.14 -2.81
C TRP A 298 19.57 -5.51 -3.43
N ARG A 299 19.97 -6.48 -2.60
CA ARG A 299 20.25 -7.89 -2.98
C ARG A 299 19.42 -8.85 -2.11
N LYS A 300 18.90 -9.93 -2.69
CA LYS A 300 18.10 -10.94 -1.97
C LYS A 300 18.97 -11.74 -1.00
N LEU A 301 18.38 -12.28 0.06
CA LEU A 301 19.09 -13.16 1.00
C LEU A 301 19.74 -14.38 0.31
N SER A 302 19.06 -14.99 -0.66
CA SER A 302 19.64 -16.08 -1.46
C SER A 302 20.90 -15.70 -2.27
N GLN A 303 21.13 -14.40 -2.49
CA GLN A 303 22.31 -13.88 -3.18
C GLN A 303 23.40 -13.39 -2.21
N LEU A 304 23.17 -13.42 -0.90
CA LEU A 304 24.08 -12.90 0.13
C LEU A 304 24.82 -14.02 0.85
N GLN A 305 26.06 -13.75 1.24
CA GLN A 305 26.93 -14.71 1.93
C GLN A 305 27.48 -14.12 3.24
N GLU A 306 28.01 -14.98 4.11
CA GLU A 306 28.76 -14.54 5.29
C GLU A 306 29.95 -13.68 4.85
N GLY A 307 30.08 -12.48 5.41
CA GLY A 307 31.03 -11.44 5.01
C GLY A 307 30.45 -10.32 4.13
N ASP A 308 29.29 -10.49 3.48
CA ASP A 308 28.59 -9.39 2.79
C ASP A 308 28.15 -8.32 3.79
N LYS A 309 28.07 -7.05 3.36
CA LYS A 309 27.67 -5.92 4.21
C LYS A 309 26.29 -5.38 3.86
N ILE A 310 25.43 -5.32 4.87
CA ILE A 310 24.05 -4.82 4.78
C ILE A 310 23.84 -3.55 5.60
N ALA A 311 22.84 -2.77 5.20
CA ALA A 311 22.40 -1.57 5.88
C ALA A 311 21.64 -1.92 7.15
N VAL A 312 22.06 -1.33 8.26
CA VAL A 312 21.34 -1.30 9.53
C VAL A 312 21.28 0.15 10.04
N PRO A 313 20.26 0.59 10.78
CA PRO A 313 20.28 1.90 11.41
C PRO A 313 21.52 2.12 12.28
N ARG A 314 22.06 3.32 12.15
CA ARG A 314 23.15 3.92 12.94
C ARG A 314 22.60 4.67 14.15
N GLN A 315 21.40 5.23 14.02
CA GLN A 315 20.63 5.91 15.06
C GLN A 315 19.14 5.76 14.74
N LEU A 316 18.31 5.56 15.78
CA LEU A 316 16.84 5.57 15.67
C LEU A 316 16.25 6.56 16.69
N PRO A 317 16.24 7.87 16.42
CA PRO A 317 16.02 8.91 17.44
C PRO A 317 14.55 9.07 17.88
N ILE A 318 13.80 7.97 17.99
CA ILE A 318 12.42 7.95 18.47
C ILE A 318 12.40 7.69 19.98
N PHE A 319 11.78 8.61 20.69
CA PHE A 319 11.45 8.54 22.11
C PHE A 319 9.98 8.93 22.25
N GLY A 320 9.26 8.31 23.18
CA GLY A 320 7.87 8.69 23.45
C GLY A 320 7.77 9.92 24.35
N GLU A 321 6.53 10.32 24.65
CA GLU A 321 6.22 11.49 25.48
C GLU A 321 5.78 11.11 26.90
N GLU A 322 5.71 9.81 27.24
CA GLU A 322 5.25 9.37 28.55
C GLU A 322 6.22 9.81 29.66
N THR A 323 5.65 10.12 30.83
CA THR A 323 6.40 10.52 32.01
C THR A 323 6.15 9.52 33.15
N MET A 324 7.22 9.20 33.86
CA MET A 324 7.21 8.34 35.04
C MET A 324 8.03 9.04 36.14
N PRO A 325 7.61 9.00 37.41
CA PRO A 325 8.40 9.60 38.49
C PRO A 325 9.82 9.04 38.55
N GLU A 326 10.82 9.92 38.67
CA GLU A 326 12.24 9.50 38.61
C GLU A 326 12.60 8.37 39.56
N TYR A 327 12.05 8.38 40.78
CA TYR A 327 12.33 7.34 41.79
C TYR A 327 11.88 5.96 41.32
N GLN A 328 10.78 5.86 40.55
CA GLN A 328 10.34 4.61 39.93
C GLN A 328 11.33 4.17 38.85
N VAL A 329 11.72 5.08 37.95
CA VAL A 329 12.69 4.81 36.88
C VAL A 329 14.04 4.32 37.43
N LYS A 330 14.55 4.97 38.47
CA LYS A 330 15.77 4.57 39.21
C LYS A 330 15.62 3.16 39.80
N LEU A 331 14.50 2.87 40.46
CA LEU A 331 14.24 1.56 41.06
C LEU A 331 14.11 0.43 40.04
N LEU A 332 13.49 0.67 38.88
CA LEU A 332 13.43 -0.33 37.81
C LEU A 332 14.83 -0.74 37.35
N ALA A 333 15.71 0.22 37.10
CA ALA A 333 17.08 -0.05 36.74
C ALA A 333 17.83 -0.85 37.82
N TYR A 334 17.68 -0.49 39.10
CA TYR A 334 18.28 -1.22 40.22
C TYR A 334 17.73 -2.64 40.40
N PHE A 335 16.42 -2.85 40.21
CA PHE A 335 15.83 -4.19 40.29
C PHE A 335 16.18 -5.07 39.08
N ILE A 336 16.37 -4.49 37.90
CA ILE A 336 16.78 -5.20 36.68
C ILE A 336 18.25 -5.62 36.76
N GLY A 337 19.15 -4.78 37.28
CA GLY A 337 20.53 -5.14 37.60
C GLY A 337 20.63 -6.07 38.83
N ASP A 338 21.13 -5.53 39.95
CA ASP A 338 21.43 -6.28 41.18
C ASP A 338 20.20 -6.68 42.04
N GLY A 339 18.99 -6.55 41.50
CA GLY A 339 17.75 -6.94 42.19
C GLY A 339 17.48 -8.44 42.22
N CYS A 340 16.96 -8.92 43.34
CA CYS A 340 16.40 -10.25 43.53
C CYS A 340 14.89 -10.16 43.80
N LEU A 341 14.10 -10.71 42.87
CA LEU A 341 12.64 -10.56 42.80
C LEU A 341 11.87 -11.89 42.99
N THR A 342 12.57 -12.99 43.30
CA THR A 342 12.02 -14.34 43.46
C THR A 342 11.76 -14.73 44.92
N ARG A 343 12.12 -13.86 45.87
CA ARG A 343 11.93 -14.06 47.31
C ARG A 343 10.60 -13.48 47.78
N SER A 344 10.25 -13.67 49.05
CA SER A 344 9.02 -13.11 49.66
C SER A 344 8.98 -11.58 49.74
N CYS A 345 10.12 -10.90 49.56
CA CYS A 345 10.27 -9.45 49.51
C CYS A 345 11.32 -9.08 48.44
N PRO A 346 11.19 -7.92 47.77
CA PRO A 346 12.23 -7.42 46.87
C PRO A 346 13.52 -7.19 47.65
N GLN A 347 14.65 -7.55 47.05
CA GLN A 347 15.97 -7.31 47.64
C GLN A 347 16.91 -6.68 46.60
N PHE A 348 17.81 -5.82 47.05
CA PHE A 348 18.88 -5.22 46.25
C PHE A 348 20.22 -5.44 46.96
N THR A 349 21.26 -5.88 46.24
CA THR A 349 22.55 -6.23 46.84
C THR A 349 23.70 -5.60 46.04
N ASN A 350 24.25 -4.50 46.53
CA ASN A 350 25.35 -3.78 45.87
C ASN A 350 26.36 -3.26 46.90
N SER A 351 27.65 -3.21 46.55
CA SER A 351 28.74 -2.79 47.45
C SER A 351 29.01 -1.29 47.48
N ASN A 352 28.51 -0.50 46.51
CA ASN A 352 28.78 0.93 46.39
C ASN A 352 27.81 1.77 47.28
N PRO A 353 28.31 2.53 48.27
CA PRO A 353 27.47 3.32 49.17
C PRO A 353 26.56 4.34 48.46
N LEU A 354 26.99 4.92 47.33
CA LEU A 354 26.19 5.91 46.59
C LEU A 354 24.92 5.28 45.99
N LEU A 355 25.04 4.07 45.44
CA LEU A 355 23.89 3.32 44.91
C LEU A 355 22.98 2.84 46.05
N GLN A 356 23.54 2.47 47.20
CA GLN A 356 22.75 2.11 48.38
C GLN A 356 21.91 3.30 48.86
N GLN A 357 22.48 4.51 48.88
CA GLN A 357 21.79 5.72 49.29
C GLN A 357 20.69 6.14 48.30
N ASP A 358 21.00 6.24 46.99
CA ASP A 358 20.02 6.59 45.93
C ASP A 358 18.86 5.57 45.86
N PHE A 359 19.13 4.28 46.14
CA PHE A 359 18.11 3.24 46.28
C PHE A 359 17.22 3.42 47.52
N ILE A 360 17.80 3.68 48.71
CA ILE A 360 17.04 3.92 49.95
C ILE A 360 16.16 5.17 49.81
N GLU A 361 16.72 6.24 49.27
CA GLU A 361 16.02 7.49 48.99
C GLU A 361 14.86 7.25 48.01
N SER A 362 15.11 6.55 46.90
CA SER A 362 14.05 6.22 45.93
C SER A 362 12.93 5.37 46.52
N ILE A 363 13.22 4.47 47.47
CA ILE A 363 12.19 3.71 48.20
C ILE A 363 11.43 4.57 49.22
N SER A 364 12.06 5.60 49.79
CA SER A 364 11.44 6.43 50.83
C SER A 364 10.17 7.16 50.35
N TYR A 365 10.02 7.35 49.03
CA TYR A 365 8.81 7.87 48.39
C TYR A 365 7.60 6.91 48.40
N PHE A 366 7.79 5.62 48.73
CA PHE A 366 6.69 4.66 48.88
C PHE A 366 6.22 4.56 50.33
N GLU A 367 4.97 4.94 50.58
CA GLU A 367 4.38 4.85 51.92
C GLU A 367 4.31 3.42 52.50
N GLY A 368 4.49 3.30 53.82
CA GLY A 368 4.33 2.04 54.55
C GLY A 368 5.42 1.00 54.30
N ILE A 369 6.57 1.40 53.76
CA ILE A 369 7.73 0.54 53.52
C ILE A 369 8.88 0.87 54.49
N LYS A 370 9.59 -0.19 54.94
CA LYS A 370 10.82 -0.12 55.72
C LYS A 370 11.90 -0.94 55.05
N VAL A 371 13.00 -0.29 54.64
CA VAL A 371 14.19 -0.97 54.14
C VAL A 371 14.97 -1.55 55.32
N LYS A 372 15.25 -2.85 55.29
CA LYS A 372 16.10 -3.53 56.28
C LYS A 372 17.44 -3.89 55.63
N ARG A 373 18.55 -3.45 56.23
CA ARG A 373 19.90 -3.85 55.83
C ARG A 373 20.24 -5.17 56.50
N GLU A 374 20.50 -6.20 55.72
CA GLU A 374 20.97 -7.51 56.16
C GLU A 374 22.48 -7.61 55.90
N THR A 375 23.26 -7.89 56.95
CA THR A 375 24.72 -8.05 56.90
C THR A 375 25.12 -9.42 57.43
N SER A 376 25.99 -10.12 56.69
CA SER A 376 26.45 -11.47 57.03
C SER A 376 27.82 -11.43 57.73
N GLN A 377 27.91 -10.73 58.87
CA GLN A 377 29.15 -10.60 59.67
C GLN A 377 30.39 -10.26 58.79
N ASP A 378 30.28 -9.23 57.96
CA ASP A 378 31.28 -8.75 56.97
C ASP A 378 31.83 -9.75 55.93
N THR A 379 31.32 -10.99 55.88
CA THR A 379 31.74 -11.99 54.87
C THR A 379 31.05 -11.86 53.51
N ARG A 380 29.98 -11.04 53.38
CA ARG A 380 29.22 -10.85 52.14
C ARG A 380 28.78 -9.40 51.96
N ILE A 381 28.60 -9.01 50.70
CA ILE A 381 28.03 -7.71 50.28
C ILE A 381 26.66 -7.51 50.96
N PRO A 382 26.37 -6.32 51.53
CA PRO A 382 25.11 -6.06 52.23
C PRO A 382 23.90 -6.12 51.28
N SER A 383 22.81 -6.72 51.76
CA SER A 383 21.54 -6.80 51.04
C SER A 383 20.49 -5.91 51.70
N PHE A 384 19.71 -5.19 50.90
CA PHE A 384 18.65 -4.28 51.33
C PHE A 384 17.30 -4.92 51.01
N ILE A 385 16.56 -5.31 52.05
CA ILE A 385 15.26 -5.97 51.95
C ILE A 385 14.15 -4.94 52.06
N VAL A 386 13.30 -4.88 51.05
CA VAL A 386 12.14 -3.99 51.00
C VAL A 386 10.98 -4.67 51.73
N SER A 387 10.71 -4.25 52.97
CA SER A 387 9.70 -4.90 53.83
C SER A 387 8.57 -3.93 54.21
N LYS A 388 7.42 -4.46 54.65
CA LYS A 388 6.35 -3.64 55.21
C LYS A 388 6.80 -2.99 56.51
N ASP A 389 6.48 -1.71 56.71
CA ASP A 389 6.61 -1.10 58.02
C ASP A 389 5.44 -1.49 58.93
N LEU A 390 5.74 -2.33 59.92
CA LEU A 390 4.76 -2.81 60.88
C LEU A 390 4.29 -1.72 61.86
N GLU A 391 5.10 -0.67 62.08
CA GLU A 391 4.76 0.44 62.98
C GLU A 391 3.76 1.38 62.31
N PHE A 392 4.05 1.84 61.08
CA PHE A 392 3.10 2.57 60.24
C PHE A 392 1.77 1.85 60.06
N ILE A 393 1.79 0.54 59.72
CA ILE A 393 0.57 -0.27 59.56
C ILE A 393 -0.25 -0.31 60.86
N LYS A 394 0.41 -0.46 62.02
CA LYS A 394 -0.26 -0.48 63.32
C LYS A 394 -0.91 0.88 63.64
N GLN A 395 -0.22 1.99 63.36
CA GLN A 395 -0.75 3.33 63.57
C GLN A 395 -1.96 3.62 62.67
N LYS A 396 -1.85 3.38 61.36
CA LYS A 396 -2.96 3.61 60.41
C LYS A 396 -4.17 2.69 60.69
N ARG A 397 -3.97 1.44 61.17
CA ARG A 397 -5.10 0.61 61.66
C ARG A 397 -5.79 1.16 62.91
N LEU A 398 -5.04 1.80 63.79
CA LEU A 398 -5.60 2.42 65.00
C LEU A 398 -6.45 3.65 64.63
N LEU A 399 -5.97 4.45 63.67
CA LEU A 399 -6.72 5.56 63.09
C LEU A 399 -8.00 5.06 62.37
N PHE A 400 -7.89 4.03 61.53
CA PHE A 400 -9.05 3.37 60.90
C PHE A 400 -10.11 2.97 61.94
N ALA A 401 -9.67 2.32 63.04
CA ALA A 401 -10.55 1.85 64.09
C ALA A 401 -11.25 3.00 64.83
N GLN A 402 -10.54 4.10 65.11
CA GLN A 402 -11.08 5.30 65.75
C GLN A 402 -12.12 6.01 64.86
N ASN A 403 -11.81 6.18 63.57
CA ASN A 403 -12.73 6.76 62.59
C ASN A 403 -13.99 5.89 62.44
N LEU A 404 -13.80 4.58 62.29
CA LEU A 404 -14.90 3.61 62.18
C LEU A 404 -15.81 3.58 63.42
N ILE A 405 -15.23 3.64 64.64
CA ILE A 405 -16.03 3.75 65.88
C ILE A 405 -16.87 5.03 65.89
N THR A 406 -16.29 6.15 65.47
CA THR A 406 -16.94 7.46 65.46
C THR A 406 -18.10 7.49 64.47
N ILE A 407 -17.87 7.01 63.25
CA ILE A 407 -18.90 6.95 62.19
C ILE A 407 -20.03 5.99 62.59
N ILE A 408 -19.73 4.77 63.07
CA ILE A 408 -20.77 3.83 63.53
C ILE A 408 -21.63 4.43 64.65
N LYS A 409 -21.02 5.21 65.56
CA LYS A 409 -21.74 5.91 66.64
C LYS A 409 -22.68 6.98 66.08
N ASN A 410 -22.24 7.76 65.08
CA ASN A 410 -23.03 8.81 64.45
C ASN A 410 -24.25 8.25 63.68
N HIS A 411 -24.09 7.11 63.02
CA HIS A 411 -25.18 6.45 62.27
C HIS A 411 -26.13 5.59 63.14
N GLN A 412 -25.92 5.51 64.46
CA GLN A 412 -26.73 4.75 65.43
C GLN A 412 -26.93 3.25 65.08
N LEU A 413 -26.08 2.67 64.25
CA LEU A 413 -26.19 1.27 63.81
C LEU A 413 -25.45 0.32 64.76
N SER A 414 -26.08 -0.80 65.12
CA SER A 414 -25.43 -1.83 65.94
C SER A 414 -24.37 -2.58 65.13
N SER A 415 -23.25 -2.94 65.77
CA SER A 415 -22.17 -3.69 65.11
C SER A 415 -22.59 -5.10 64.66
N VAL A 416 -23.73 -5.62 65.14
CA VAL A 416 -24.34 -6.88 64.65
C VAL A 416 -25.07 -6.61 63.33
N LYS A 417 -25.95 -5.61 63.26
CA LYS A 417 -26.70 -5.26 62.06
C LYS A 417 -25.78 -4.87 60.88
N ILE A 418 -24.65 -4.21 61.15
CA ILE A 418 -23.62 -3.93 60.14
C ILE A 418 -22.94 -5.22 59.65
N ALA A 419 -22.68 -6.18 60.55
CA ALA A 419 -22.06 -7.45 60.19
C ALA A 419 -22.96 -8.28 59.27
N ASP A 420 -24.26 -8.35 59.60
CA ASP A 420 -25.28 -9.06 58.81
C ASP A 420 -25.42 -8.45 57.40
N LEU A 421 -25.46 -7.11 57.30
CA LEU A 421 -25.57 -6.40 56.01
C LEU A 421 -24.32 -6.55 55.11
N ILE A 422 -23.14 -6.75 55.69
CA ILE A 422 -21.88 -6.99 54.94
C ILE A 422 -21.71 -8.48 54.60
N GLY A 423 -22.39 -9.38 55.32
CA GLY A 423 -22.23 -10.84 55.21
C GLY A 423 -20.99 -11.37 55.93
N VAL A 424 -20.64 -10.79 57.09
CA VAL A 424 -19.50 -11.22 57.93
C VAL A 424 -19.92 -11.49 59.37
N HIS A 425 -19.19 -12.34 60.08
CA HIS A 425 -19.49 -12.62 61.49
C HIS A 425 -19.22 -11.38 62.38
N PRO A 426 -20.05 -11.06 63.40
CA PRO A 426 -19.88 -9.85 64.23
C PRO A 426 -18.52 -9.69 64.93
N SER A 427 -17.80 -10.79 65.16
CA SER A 427 -16.41 -10.74 65.67
C SER A 427 -15.44 -10.02 64.74
N VAL A 428 -15.68 -10.05 63.42
CA VAL A 428 -14.86 -9.36 62.41
C VAL A 428 -14.98 -7.84 62.57
N ILE A 429 -16.20 -7.31 62.73
CA ILE A 429 -16.45 -5.89 63.02
C ILE A 429 -15.81 -5.49 64.35
N SER A 430 -15.88 -6.35 65.37
CA SER A 430 -15.20 -6.13 66.67
C SER A 430 -13.67 -6.05 66.52
N SER A 431 -13.07 -6.89 65.68
CA SER A 431 -11.63 -6.84 65.39
C SER A 431 -11.21 -5.64 64.54
N TRP A 432 -12.06 -5.14 63.63
CA TRP A 432 -11.83 -3.89 62.91
C TRP A 432 -11.86 -2.69 63.86
N LYS A 433 -12.86 -2.61 64.76
CA LYS A 433 -12.95 -1.58 65.83
C LYS A 433 -11.81 -1.65 66.86
N LYS A 434 -11.04 -2.74 66.90
CA LYS A 434 -9.84 -2.89 67.74
C LYS A 434 -8.53 -2.69 66.97
N GLY A 435 -8.58 -2.37 65.67
CA GLY A 435 -7.40 -2.21 64.82
C GLY A 435 -6.58 -3.50 64.60
N ILE A 436 -7.14 -4.67 64.92
CA ILE A 436 -6.44 -5.96 64.83
C ILE A 436 -6.32 -6.39 63.36
N TYR A 437 -7.42 -6.25 62.61
CA TYR A 437 -7.52 -6.51 61.17
C TYR A 437 -8.13 -5.30 60.46
N ALA A 438 -7.97 -5.23 59.14
CA ALA A 438 -8.66 -4.30 58.26
C ALA A 438 -9.59 -5.08 57.30
N PRO A 439 -10.67 -4.47 56.79
CA PRO A 439 -11.49 -5.08 55.73
C PRO A 439 -10.67 -5.28 54.44
N ASN A 440 -11.07 -6.26 53.63
CA ASN A 440 -10.61 -6.33 52.24
C ASN A 440 -11.35 -5.27 51.37
N LYS A 441 -10.92 -5.05 50.12
CA LYS A 441 -11.49 -4.00 49.25
C LYS A 441 -12.99 -4.15 49.01
N GLU A 442 -13.49 -5.39 48.88
CA GLU A 442 -14.93 -5.67 48.69
C GLU A 442 -15.75 -5.40 49.95
N GLN A 443 -15.27 -5.84 51.12
CA GLN A 443 -15.87 -5.59 52.42
C GLN A 443 -15.88 -4.09 52.75
N LEU A 444 -14.83 -3.37 52.37
CA LEU A 444 -14.76 -1.91 52.53
C LEU A 444 -15.77 -1.21 51.63
N ASN A 445 -15.87 -1.57 50.35
CA ASN A 445 -16.86 -0.98 49.44
C ASN A 445 -18.29 -1.20 49.97
N LYS A 446 -18.60 -2.41 50.45
CA LYS A 446 -19.89 -2.72 51.11
C LYS A 446 -20.12 -1.87 52.36
N LEU A 447 -19.12 -1.78 53.25
CA LEU A 447 -19.16 -0.94 54.46
C LEU A 447 -19.41 0.54 54.13
N CYS A 448 -18.70 1.08 53.13
CA CYS A 448 -18.88 2.45 52.66
C CYS A 448 -20.28 2.69 52.08
N SER A 449 -20.81 1.76 51.27
CA SER A 449 -22.17 1.88 50.72
C SER A 449 -23.26 1.79 51.80
N ILE A 450 -23.07 0.96 52.84
CA ILE A 450 -24.05 0.78 53.93
C ILE A 450 -24.07 2.00 54.86
N LEU A 451 -22.92 2.63 55.09
CA LEU A 451 -22.79 3.83 55.91
C LEU A 451 -22.97 5.13 55.11
N ASN A 452 -23.05 5.06 53.78
CA ASN A 452 -23.08 6.21 52.87
C ASN A 452 -21.93 7.20 53.11
N ILE A 453 -20.72 6.67 53.19
CA ILE A 453 -19.47 7.39 53.43
C ILE A 453 -18.46 7.11 52.32
N GLU A 454 -17.54 8.05 52.08
CA GLU A 454 -16.40 7.80 51.21
C GLU A 454 -15.22 7.18 51.97
N GLN A 455 -14.37 6.41 51.26
CA GLN A 455 -13.22 5.74 51.86
C GLN A 455 -12.27 6.71 52.57
N HIS A 456 -12.10 7.94 52.05
CA HIS A 456 -11.21 8.93 52.63
C HIS A 456 -11.60 9.30 54.08
N GLN A 457 -12.90 9.23 54.43
CA GLN A 457 -13.40 9.51 55.78
C GLN A 457 -13.04 8.41 56.80
N LEU A 458 -12.70 7.21 56.33
CA LEU A 458 -12.18 6.11 57.14
C LEU A 458 -10.64 6.14 57.17
N LEU A 459 -9.99 6.40 56.03
CA LEU A 459 -8.54 6.44 55.89
C LEU A 459 -8.10 7.29 54.69
N ASP A 460 -7.15 8.21 54.89
CA ASP A 460 -6.57 9.04 53.81
C ASP A 460 -5.67 8.25 52.81
N SER A 461 -5.58 6.93 52.97
CA SER A 461 -4.63 6.06 52.27
C SER A 461 -5.29 4.73 51.91
N GLU A 462 -4.75 3.98 50.94
CA GLU A 462 -5.37 2.73 50.51
C GLU A 462 -5.46 1.69 51.64
N ILE A 463 -6.64 1.07 51.79
CA ILE A 463 -6.87 -0.03 52.75
C ILE A 463 -5.90 -1.21 52.56
N ASN A 464 -5.37 -1.38 51.34
CA ASN A 464 -4.40 -2.39 50.96
C ASN A 464 -3.08 -2.26 51.74
N LEU A 465 -2.66 -1.03 52.02
CA LEU A 465 -1.43 -0.73 52.78
C LEU A 465 -1.52 -1.29 54.20
N ILE A 466 -2.69 -1.16 54.84
CA ILE A 466 -2.88 -1.59 56.22
C ILE A 466 -3.17 -3.09 56.37
N ASN A 467 -3.33 -3.88 55.31
CA ASN A 467 -3.65 -5.30 55.45
C ASN A 467 -2.40 -6.17 55.78
N LYS A 468 -2.52 -7.13 56.72
CA LYS A 468 -1.39 -7.93 57.23
C LYS A 468 -0.90 -8.97 56.21
N ASN A 469 -1.82 -9.60 55.50
CA ASN A 469 -1.53 -10.76 54.64
C ASN A 469 -1.29 -10.39 53.17
N GLN A 470 -1.46 -9.11 52.83
CA GLN A 470 -1.24 -8.60 51.48
C GLN A 470 0.26 -8.34 51.24
N LYS A 471 0.69 -8.36 49.97
CA LYS A 471 2.08 -8.04 49.59
C LYS A 471 2.41 -6.56 49.88
N ASN A 472 3.70 -6.18 49.85
CA ASN A 472 4.10 -4.77 50.00
C ASN A 472 3.83 -3.99 48.70
N ILE A 473 3.73 -2.65 48.76
CA ILE A 473 3.31 -1.85 47.60
C ILE A 473 4.34 -1.88 46.45
N VAL A 474 5.64 -1.96 46.74
CA VAL A 474 6.67 -2.15 45.70
C VAL A 474 6.54 -3.52 45.02
N THR A 475 6.22 -4.59 45.75
CA THR A 475 5.92 -5.90 45.15
C THR A 475 4.67 -5.85 44.28
N LEU A 476 3.60 -5.19 44.71
CA LEU A 476 2.38 -5.04 43.91
C LEU A 476 2.63 -4.21 42.64
N TRP A 477 3.45 -3.17 42.73
CA TRP A 477 3.92 -2.40 41.59
C TRP A 477 4.78 -3.25 40.63
N LEU A 478 5.76 -3.99 41.16
CA LEU A 478 6.58 -4.93 40.37
C LEU A 478 5.76 -6.07 39.73
N GLU A 479 4.62 -6.45 40.32
CA GLU A 479 3.65 -7.38 39.72
C GLU A 479 2.85 -6.72 38.58
N SER A 480 2.44 -5.46 38.73
CA SER A 480 1.71 -4.71 37.69
C SER A 480 2.52 -4.42 36.42
N ILE A 481 3.84 -4.55 36.47
CA ILE A 481 4.77 -4.39 35.34
C ILE A 481 5.47 -5.71 34.96
N GLU A 482 4.94 -6.84 35.42
CA GLU A 482 5.40 -8.22 35.13
C GLU A 482 6.85 -8.57 35.49
N LEU A 483 7.55 -7.74 36.27
CA LEU A 483 8.95 -7.96 36.64
C LEU A 483 9.10 -8.85 37.90
N TRP A 484 8.07 -8.91 38.75
CA TRP A 484 8.09 -9.73 39.95
C TRP A 484 8.15 -11.24 39.65
N GLY A 485 8.86 -12.02 40.48
CA GLY A 485 9.03 -13.46 40.29
C GLY A 485 9.98 -13.88 39.16
N LYS A 486 10.44 -12.95 38.31
CA LYS A 486 11.43 -13.23 37.26
C LYS A 486 12.82 -13.50 37.86
N ASN A 487 13.50 -14.53 37.38
CA ASN A 487 14.92 -14.78 37.68
C ASN A 487 15.81 -13.99 36.70
N SER A 488 17.14 -13.98 36.89
CA SER A 488 18.08 -13.21 36.08
C SER A 488 18.09 -13.54 34.57
N HIS A 489 17.67 -14.73 34.14
CA HIS A 489 17.54 -15.10 32.73
C HIS A 489 16.25 -14.56 32.10
N ASP A 490 15.18 -14.45 32.90
CA ASP A 490 13.84 -14.03 32.45
C ASP A 490 13.61 -12.51 32.63
N LYS A 491 14.61 -11.77 33.12
CA LYS A 491 14.55 -10.30 33.21
C LYS A 491 14.48 -9.68 31.80
N LEU A 492 13.64 -8.65 31.68
CA LEU A 492 13.40 -7.84 30.50
C LEU A 492 13.16 -6.39 30.92
N ILE A 493 13.27 -5.45 29.98
CA ILE A 493 12.87 -4.06 30.15
C ILE A 493 11.34 -3.98 29.96
N PRO A 494 10.56 -3.43 30.91
CA PRO A 494 9.12 -3.24 30.75
C PRO A 494 8.78 -2.28 29.61
N ASP A 495 7.68 -2.54 28.90
CA ASP A 495 7.28 -1.80 27.70
C ASP A 495 7.09 -0.30 27.95
N SER A 496 6.65 0.07 29.15
CA SER A 496 6.51 1.46 29.59
C SER A 496 7.81 2.27 29.48
N ILE A 497 9.00 1.64 29.61
CA ILE A 497 10.29 2.34 29.48
C ILE A 497 10.54 2.83 28.06
N PHE A 498 10.09 2.09 27.03
CA PHE A 498 10.33 2.46 25.63
C PHE A 498 9.53 3.68 25.17
N LYS A 499 8.42 3.96 25.85
CA LYS A 499 7.55 5.13 25.62
C LYS A 499 7.95 6.38 26.41
N LEU A 500 8.96 6.28 27.30
CA LEU A 500 9.39 7.43 28.09
C LEU A 500 10.16 8.45 27.25
N SER A 501 10.11 9.70 27.71
CA SER A 501 10.94 10.79 27.17
C SER A 501 12.45 10.48 27.23
N LYS A 502 13.22 11.05 26.29
CA LYS A 502 14.68 10.88 26.17
C LYS A 502 15.42 11.03 27.51
N TYR A 503 15.01 11.99 28.34
CA TYR A 503 15.59 12.23 29.66
C TYR A 503 15.42 11.03 30.61
N LEU A 504 14.21 10.47 30.70
CA LEU A 504 13.92 9.36 31.60
C LEU A 504 14.54 8.05 31.11
N VAL A 505 14.60 7.81 29.79
CA VAL A 505 15.34 6.67 29.22
C VAL A 505 16.84 6.79 29.51
N SER A 506 17.40 8.00 29.44
CA SER A 506 18.79 8.27 29.84
C SER A 506 19.00 7.96 31.34
N LEU A 507 18.13 8.45 32.22
CA LEU A 507 18.18 8.17 33.66
C LEU A 507 18.10 6.66 33.96
N PHE A 508 17.24 5.92 33.26
CA PHE A 508 17.14 4.46 33.37
C PHE A 508 18.46 3.77 32.98
N LEU A 509 19.01 4.08 31.80
CA LEU A 509 20.28 3.50 31.34
C LEU A 509 21.45 3.88 32.25
N ASN A 510 21.51 5.13 32.72
CA ASN A 510 22.51 5.62 33.65
C ASN A 510 22.59 4.76 34.93
N ARG A 511 21.43 4.46 35.54
CA ARG A 511 21.35 3.60 36.73
C ARG A 511 21.60 2.12 36.41
N LEU A 512 21.16 1.64 35.25
CA LEU A 512 21.39 0.25 34.84
C LEU A 512 22.88 -0.03 34.57
N PHE A 513 23.61 0.90 33.96
CA PHE A 513 25.07 0.80 33.80
C PHE A 513 25.84 1.00 35.12
N SER A 514 25.19 1.55 36.16
CA SER A 514 25.81 1.68 37.48
C SER A 514 25.95 0.32 38.18
N THR A 515 25.07 -0.64 37.90
CA THR A 515 25.17 -2.03 38.36
C THR A 515 26.21 -2.79 37.51
N ASP A 516 25.77 -3.47 36.44
CA ASP A 516 26.54 -4.43 35.65
C ASP A 516 27.35 -3.78 34.51
N GLY A 517 27.24 -2.46 34.35
CA GLY A 517 28.03 -1.70 33.39
C GLY A 517 29.48 -1.48 33.85
N TRP A 518 30.40 -1.36 32.89
CA TRP A 518 31.80 -1.08 33.16
C TRP A 518 32.38 -0.09 32.15
N LEU A 519 33.36 0.68 32.59
CA LEU A 519 34.10 1.66 31.79
C LEU A 519 35.56 1.59 32.21
N THR A 520 36.45 1.26 31.28
CA THR A 520 37.88 1.12 31.54
C THR A 520 38.71 1.76 30.45
N VAL A 521 39.81 2.40 30.84
CA VAL A 521 40.87 2.84 29.91
C VAL A 521 41.97 1.76 29.93
N LEU A 522 42.24 1.16 28.78
CA LEU A 522 43.30 0.17 28.60
C LEU A 522 44.69 0.81 28.67
N LYS A 523 45.73 -0.01 28.90
CA LYS A 523 47.15 0.43 28.85
C LYS A 523 47.56 1.05 27.51
N THR A 524 46.80 0.79 26.44
CA THR A 524 46.93 1.38 25.10
C THR A 524 46.28 2.76 24.98
N ASN A 525 45.84 3.35 26.10
CA ASN A 525 44.97 4.54 26.19
C ASN A 525 43.61 4.42 25.49
N GLN A 526 43.20 3.22 25.05
CA GLN A 526 41.87 2.98 24.46
C GLN A 526 40.79 2.83 25.54
N VAL A 527 39.73 3.63 25.47
CA VAL A 527 38.51 3.49 26.27
C VAL A 527 37.69 2.32 25.73
N GLN A 528 37.21 1.47 26.64
CA GLN A 528 36.17 0.50 26.37
C GLN A 528 35.08 0.63 27.42
N LEU A 529 33.82 0.60 26.96
CA LEU A 529 32.63 0.59 27.79
C LEU A 529 31.81 -0.66 27.46
N GLY A 530 31.09 -1.21 28.43
CA GLY A 530 30.24 -2.35 28.18
C GLY A 530 29.25 -2.63 29.30
N TYR A 531 28.38 -3.60 29.04
CA TYR A 531 27.35 -4.08 29.94
C TYR A 531 27.25 -5.61 29.77
N ALA A 532 27.02 -6.34 30.85
CA ALA A 532 26.94 -7.80 30.81
C ALA A 532 25.70 -8.31 31.52
N THR A 533 25.02 -9.29 30.95
CA THR A 533 23.83 -9.92 31.54
C THR A 533 23.67 -11.35 31.05
N VAL A 534 22.93 -12.17 31.79
CA VAL A 534 22.62 -13.57 31.41
C VAL A 534 21.34 -13.69 30.56
N SER A 535 20.52 -12.65 30.51
CA SER A 535 19.32 -12.57 29.65
C SER A 535 19.69 -12.04 28.26
N GLU A 536 19.40 -12.81 27.21
CA GLU A 536 19.60 -12.35 25.82
C GLU A 536 18.64 -11.20 25.48
N LYS A 537 17.37 -11.32 25.87
CA LYS A 537 16.34 -10.31 25.57
C LYS A 537 16.68 -8.97 26.22
N LEU A 538 17.10 -8.96 27.49
CA LEU A 538 17.57 -7.74 28.14
C LEU A 538 18.78 -7.13 27.44
N ALA A 539 19.77 -7.93 27.02
CA ALA A 539 20.93 -7.44 26.29
C ALA A 539 20.54 -6.78 24.95
N ARG A 540 19.55 -7.34 24.23
CA ARG A 540 19.02 -6.79 22.99
C ARG A 540 18.20 -5.52 23.21
N GLN A 541 17.33 -5.51 24.22
CA GLN A 541 16.56 -4.32 24.60
C GLN A 541 17.47 -3.15 25.02
N VAL A 542 18.55 -3.42 25.77
CA VAL A 542 19.57 -2.40 26.08
C VAL A 542 20.32 -1.95 24.80
N GLN A 543 20.70 -2.88 23.90
CA GLN A 543 21.30 -2.53 22.60
C GLN A 543 20.39 -1.61 21.77
N HIS A 544 19.08 -1.86 21.79
CA HIS A 544 18.08 -1.05 21.10
C HIS A 544 17.91 0.34 21.74
N LEU A 545 17.80 0.43 23.07
CA LEU A 545 17.73 1.74 23.74
C LEU A 545 18.98 2.58 23.48
N LEU A 546 20.17 1.98 23.46
CA LEU A 546 21.43 2.65 23.12
C LEU A 546 21.43 3.19 21.67
N LEU A 547 20.87 2.45 20.72
CA LEU A 547 20.71 2.89 19.34
C LEU A 547 19.84 4.15 19.21
N ARG A 548 18.87 4.37 20.11
CA ARG A 548 18.04 5.59 20.08
C ARG A 548 18.86 6.86 20.36
N PHE A 549 19.90 6.74 21.18
CA PHE A 549 20.91 7.79 21.39
C PHE A 549 22.01 7.80 20.31
N GLY A 550 21.97 6.92 19.31
CA GLY A 550 23.03 6.80 18.30
C GLY A 550 24.30 6.11 18.83
N VAL A 551 24.19 5.34 19.92
CA VAL A 551 25.31 4.62 20.54
C VAL A 551 25.38 3.20 19.96
N ILE A 552 26.40 2.93 19.15
CA ILE A 552 26.59 1.63 18.49
C ILE A 552 27.24 0.65 19.47
N ALA A 553 26.49 -0.40 19.86
CA ALA A 553 26.95 -1.47 20.74
C ALA A 553 27.04 -2.81 20.00
N HIS A 554 28.13 -3.56 20.23
CA HIS A 554 28.34 -4.92 19.70
C HIS A 554 28.02 -5.96 20.79
N LEU A 555 26.97 -6.75 20.54
CA LEU A 555 26.51 -7.86 21.38
C LEU A 555 27.29 -9.14 21.09
N LYS A 556 28.07 -9.63 22.07
CA LYS A 556 28.84 -10.87 21.98
C LYS A 556 28.48 -11.86 23.09
N GLN A 557 28.25 -13.12 22.72
CA GLN A 557 28.11 -14.21 23.68
C GLN A 557 29.50 -14.66 24.18
N ARG A 558 29.63 -14.89 25.50
CA ARG A 558 30.80 -15.47 26.16
C ARG A 558 30.37 -16.65 27.02
N SER A 559 31.26 -17.63 27.19
CA SER A 559 31.09 -18.69 28.19
C SER A 559 31.98 -18.38 29.39
N VAL A 560 31.38 -18.28 30.58
CA VAL A 560 32.10 -18.05 31.83
C VAL A 560 32.00 -19.32 32.67
N LYS A 561 33.13 -19.79 33.23
CA LYS A 561 33.12 -20.88 34.21
C LYS A 561 32.53 -20.35 35.51
N TYR A 562 31.48 -21.00 36.01
CA TYR A 562 30.89 -20.69 37.31
C TYR A 562 30.64 -21.99 38.07
N LYS A 563 31.35 -22.17 39.19
CA LYS A 563 31.41 -23.43 39.96
C LYS A 563 31.69 -24.62 39.02
N ASP A 564 30.69 -25.47 38.81
CA ASP A 564 30.79 -26.75 38.09
C ASP A 564 30.29 -26.70 36.63
N GLY A 565 29.92 -25.52 36.11
CA GLY A 565 29.34 -25.34 34.78
C GLY A 565 29.96 -24.23 33.92
N LYS A 566 29.74 -24.31 32.59
CA LYS A 566 29.97 -23.21 31.65
C LYS A 566 28.66 -22.46 31.44
N ASN A 567 28.50 -21.32 32.11
CA ASN A 567 27.31 -20.48 31.93
C ASN A 567 27.50 -19.54 30.74
N LYS A 568 26.44 -19.38 29.93
CA LYS A 568 26.41 -18.43 28.80
C LYS A 568 26.09 -17.03 29.35
N LEU A 569 26.90 -16.05 28.97
CA LEU A 569 26.77 -14.64 29.33
C LEU A 569 26.74 -13.81 28.05
N TRP A 570 25.88 -12.79 28.01
CA TRP A 570 25.79 -11.83 26.92
C TRP A 570 26.48 -10.53 27.33
N GLN A 571 27.39 -10.05 26.49
CA GLN A 571 28.19 -8.85 26.76
C GLN A 571 28.06 -7.87 25.61
N LEU A 572 27.47 -6.70 25.90
CA LEU A 572 27.53 -5.51 25.04
C LEU A 572 28.90 -4.85 25.21
N ASN A 573 29.51 -4.48 24.09
CA ASN A 573 30.77 -3.74 24.04
C ASN A 573 30.58 -2.51 23.16
N ILE A 574 30.88 -1.34 23.70
CA ILE A 574 30.90 -0.06 23.00
C ILE A 574 32.37 0.36 22.93
N THR A 575 32.91 0.31 21.71
CA THR A 575 34.32 0.58 21.39
C THR A 575 34.49 1.75 20.42
N ASP A 576 33.40 2.25 19.83
CA ASP A 576 33.44 3.39 18.94
C ASP A 576 33.55 4.72 19.72
N VAL A 577 34.41 5.62 19.26
CA VAL A 577 34.74 6.88 19.92
C VAL A 577 33.54 7.83 20.00
N ASN A 578 32.77 7.93 18.91
CA ASN A 578 31.60 8.81 18.89
C ASN A 578 30.51 8.23 19.79
N SER A 579 30.26 6.93 19.71
CA SER A 579 29.31 6.20 20.57
C SER A 579 29.66 6.32 22.05
N ILE A 580 30.94 6.19 22.44
CA ILE A 580 31.40 6.41 23.83
C ILE A 580 31.20 7.87 24.24
N LYS A 581 31.50 8.83 23.36
CA LYS A 581 31.30 10.25 23.66
C LYS A 581 29.81 10.56 23.89
N THR A 582 28.93 10.16 22.97
CA THR A 582 27.48 10.36 23.11
C THR A 582 26.95 9.66 24.35
N PHE A 583 27.40 8.43 24.64
CA PHE A 583 27.03 7.76 25.90
C PHE A 583 27.46 8.58 27.13
N ILE A 584 28.67 9.11 27.15
CA ILE A 584 29.21 9.88 28.28
C ILE A 584 28.49 11.24 28.46
N ASP A 585 28.12 11.90 27.36
CA ASP A 585 27.52 13.23 27.38
C ASP A 585 25.99 13.18 27.58
N ASP A 586 25.28 12.20 26.99
CA ASP A 586 23.81 12.07 27.09
C ASP A 586 23.31 11.12 28.21
N ILE A 587 24.13 10.17 28.68
CA ILE A 587 23.70 9.10 29.63
C ILE A 587 24.58 9.07 30.90
N GLY A 588 25.90 8.91 30.76
CA GLY A 588 26.83 8.74 31.86
C GLY A 588 26.65 7.44 32.67
N ILE A 589 27.37 7.32 33.79
CA ILE A 589 27.25 6.19 34.74
C ILE A 589 27.36 6.71 36.17
N PHE A 590 26.27 6.63 36.93
CA PHE A 590 26.24 7.08 38.32
C PHE A 590 27.17 6.23 39.22
N GLY A 591 27.80 6.89 40.19
CA GLY A 591 28.79 6.26 41.08
C GLY A 591 30.09 5.81 40.42
N LYS A 592 30.34 6.10 39.12
CA LYS A 592 31.58 5.77 38.39
C LYS A 592 32.23 6.99 37.70
N GLU A 593 31.96 8.20 38.22
CA GLU A 593 32.43 9.49 37.67
C GLU A 593 33.96 9.57 37.46
N GLY A 594 34.76 9.06 38.40
CA GLY A 594 36.22 9.00 38.26
C GLY A 594 36.71 8.07 37.14
N ALA A 595 35.88 7.15 36.63
CA ALA A 595 36.17 6.41 35.40
C ALA A 595 35.77 7.21 34.15
N ILE A 596 34.67 7.97 34.23
CA ILE A 596 34.19 8.85 33.15
C ILE A 596 35.18 9.99 32.89
N ASN A 597 35.72 10.64 33.92
CA ASN A 597 36.68 11.73 33.76
C ASN A 597 37.98 11.24 33.11
N ARG A 598 38.53 10.11 33.56
CA ARG A 598 39.68 9.45 32.90
C ARG A 598 39.39 9.04 31.46
N ALA A 599 38.16 8.63 31.15
CA ALA A 599 37.75 8.35 29.78
C ALA A 599 37.69 9.65 28.93
N LYS A 600 37.10 10.74 29.44
CA LYS A 600 37.08 12.05 28.78
C LYS A 600 38.50 12.54 28.47
N GLU A 601 39.42 12.48 29.43
CA GLU A 601 40.84 12.82 29.25
C GLU A 601 41.52 11.98 28.16
N ALA A 602 41.29 10.67 28.15
CA ALA A 602 41.83 9.76 27.14
C ALA A 602 41.31 10.07 25.73
N LEU A 603 40.04 10.46 25.59
CA LEU A 603 39.39 10.78 24.32
C LEU A 603 39.87 12.12 23.72
N VAL A 604 40.29 13.09 24.54
CA VAL A 604 40.85 14.37 24.08
C VAL A 604 42.20 14.19 23.36
N ASN A 605 42.97 13.17 23.72
CA ASN A 605 44.27 12.86 23.10
C ASN A 605 44.14 12.15 21.72
N LYS A 606 43.61 12.89 20.74
CA LYS A 606 43.25 12.45 19.37
C LYS A 606 44.33 11.72 18.54
N LYS A 607 45.61 11.66 18.97
CA LYS A 607 46.70 11.08 18.16
C LYS A 607 46.65 9.55 17.99
N ILE A 608 45.92 8.82 18.85
CA ILE A 608 46.02 7.35 18.97
C ILE A 608 44.74 6.62 18.51
N TYR A 609 43.59 7.30 18.44
CA TYR A 609 42.31 6.69 18.12
C TYR A 609 42.03 6.63 16.62
N ARG A 610 42.30 5.47 16.01
CA ARG A 610 41.65 5.04 14.75
C ARG A 610 40.74 3.86 15.06
N THR A 611 39.45 4.12 15.29
CA THR A 611 38.45 3.05 15.35
C THR A 611 38.12 2.59 13.94
N ASN A 612 38.27 1.28 13.68
CA ASN A 612 37.84 0.67 12.42
C ASN A 612 36.34 0.34 12.44
N CYS A 613 35.52 1.28 12.94
CA CYS A 613 34.08 1.16 13.14
C CYS A 613 33.36 2.20 12.27
N ASP A 614 32.14 1.89 11.81
CA ASP A 614 31.34 2.80 10.96
C ASP A 614 32.09 3.25 9.69
N LEU A 615 32.76 2.27 9.05
CA LEU A 615 33.53 2.47 7.82
C LEU A 615 32.66 2.18 6.60
N ILE A 616 32.67 3.11 5.64
CA ILE A 616 32.04 2.93 4.33
C ILE A 616 32.81 1.84 3.56
N PRO A 617 32.12 0.83 2.99
CA PRO A 617 32.75 -0.29 2.30
C PRO A 617 33.66 0.12 1.12
N LEU A 618 34.58 -0.78 0.74
CA LEU A 618 35.67 -0.51 -0.23
C LEU A 618 35.15 -0.13 -1.63
N GLU A 619 33.96 -0.59 -1.97
CA GLU A 619 33.28 -0.40 -3.24
C GLU A 619 33.12 1.08 -3.59
N ILE A 620 33.03 1.96 -2.57
CA ILE A 620 32.91 3.41 -2.74
C ILE A 620 34.11 4.04 -3.45
N TRP A 621 35.30 3.42 -3.40
CA TRP A 621 36.47 3.96 -4.07
C TRP A 621 36.28 4.05 -5.59
N LYS A 622 35.50 3.14 -6.20
CA LYS A 622 35.16 3.20 -7.64
C LYS A 622 34.32 4.44 -7.98
N GLU A 623 33.39 4.79 -7.09
CA GLU A 623 32.49 5.95 -7.21
C GLU A 623 33.28 7.27 -7.12
N ILE A 624 34.22 7.35 -6.15
CA ILE A 624 35.11 8.51 -5.99
C ILE A 624 36.10 8.59 -7.16
N GLU A 625 36.59 7.47 -7.67
CA GLU A 625 37.50 7.42 -8.83
C GLU A 625 36.83 7.95 -10.09
N PHE A 626 35.59 7.51 -10.34
CA PHE A 626 34.74 7.97 -11.42
C PHE A 626 34.53 9.49 -11.36
N HIS A 627 34.05 10.02 -10.22
CA HIS A 627 33.79 11.46 -10.08
C HIS A 627 35.05 12.33 -10.03
N LYS A 628 36.23 11.77 -9.70
CA LYS A 628 37.53 12.45 -9.79
C LYS A 628 37.98 12.69 -11.23
N GLY A 629 37.55 11.84 -12.18
CA GLY A 629 38.01 11.88 -13.57
C GLY A 629 39.54 11.92 -13.67
N ASN A 630 40.08 12.84 -14.47
CA ASN A 630 41.52 12.97 -14.72
C ASN A 630 42.34 13.60 -13.57
N GLU A 631 41.71 14.08 -12.47
CA GLU A 631 42.47 14.63 -11.34
C GLU A 631 43.32 13.52 -10.68
N SER A 632 44.56 13.84 -10.28
CA SER A 632 45.37 12.88 -9.53
C SER A 632 44.87 12.75 -8.09
N TRP A 633 44.91 11.54 -7.53
CA TRP A 633 44.49 11.28 -6.14
C TRP A 633 45.21 12.18 -5.12
N SER A 634 46.45 12.57 -5.39
CA SER A 634 47.22 13.50 -4.56
C SER A 634 46.79 14.95 -4.71
N SER A 635 46.29 15.38 -5.87
CA SER A 635 45.64 16.68 -6.06
C SER A 635 44.31 16.73 -5.33
N LEU A 636 43.43 15.76 -5.56
CA LEU A 636 42.12 15.67 -4.91
C LEU A 636 42.26 15.66 -3.37
N ALA A 637 43.17 14.85 -2.84
CA ALA A 637 43.43 14.78 -1.40
C ALA A 637 44.02 16.07 -0.82
N LYS A 638 44.82 16.82 -1.60
CA LYS A 638 45.33 18.14 -1.20
C LYS A 638 44.19 19.17 -1.18
N ARG A 639 43.32 19.14 -2.20
CA ARG A 639 42.14 20.01 -2.35
C ARG A 639 41.09 19.76 -1.26
N ALA A 640 40.90 18.49 -0.88
CA ALA A 640 40.06 18.05 0.24
C ALA A 640 40.70 18.25 1.65
N GLY A 641 41.91 18.82 1.74
CA GLY A 641 42.58 19.10 3.02
C GLY A 641 43.02 17.86 3.81
N ILE A 642 43.25 16.72 3.15
CA ILE A 642 43.58 15.45 3.81
C ILE A 642 45.09 15.39 4.15
N LYS A 643 45.39 15.27 5.44
CA LYS A 643 46.75 15.05 5.94
C LYS A 643 47.26 13.68 5.45
N GLY A 644 48.38 13.69 4.70
CA GLY A 644 48.92 12.49 4.06
C GLY A 644 48.57 12.33 2.58
N TYR A 645 48.17 13.40 1.89
CA TYR A 645 47.72 13.43 0.48
C TYR A 645 48.57 12.62 -0.55
N LYS A 646 49.85 12.33 -0.29
CA LYS A 646 50.68 11.49 -1.17
C LYS A 646 50.29 10.00 -1.19
N ASN A 647 49.62 9.47 -0.17
CA ASN A 647 49.18 8.08 -0.13
C ASN A 647 47.88 7.94 0.69
N ILE A 648 46.75 7.95 0.00
CA ILE A 648 45.40 7.87 0.60
C ILE A 648 44.87 6.43 0.77
N HIS A 649 45.66 5.42 0.42
CA HIS A 649 45.27 4.00 0.47
C HIS A 649 44.01 3.63 -0.36
N GLN A 650 43.85 4.27 -1.53
CA GLN A 650 42.82 3.98 -2.54
C GLN A 650 42.62 2.46 -2.71
N GLY A 651 41.36 2.01 -2.67
CA GLY A 651 40.96 0.62 -2.91
C GLY A 651 41.46 -0.41 -1.87
N LYS A 652 42.32 -0.01 -0.91
CA LYS A 652 42.94 -0.92 0.08
C LYS A 652 42.46 -0.72 1.51
N GLN A 653 41.80 0.39 1.82
CA GLN A 653 41.23 0.67 3.14
C GLN A 653 39.81 1.23 3.01
N CYS A 654 38.87 0.71 3.82
CA CYS A 654 37.52 1.30 3.91
C CYS A 654 37.61 2.75 4.40
N LEU A 655 36.72 3.62 3.92
CA LEU A 655 36.75 5.05 4.23
C LEU A 655 35.95 5.37 5.50
N SER A 656 36.44 6.28 6.33
CA SER A 656 35.63 6.89 7.38
C SER A 656 34.74 7.98 6.78
N ARG A 657 33.55 8.21 7.38
CA ARG A 657 32.60 9.25 6.94
C ARG A 657 33.22 10.63 6.79
N GLU A 658 34.05 11.05 7.75
CA GLU A 658 34.75 12.34 7.68
C GLU A 658 35.67 12.46 6.46
N ARG A 659 36.33 11.36 6.07
CA ARG A 659 37.17 11.33 4.86
C ARG A 659 36.32 11.29 3.60
N LEU A 660 35.25 10.50 3.59
CA LEU A 660 34.31 10.47 2.47
C LEU A 660 33.69 11.85 2.24
N PHE A 661 33.19 12.51 3.29
CA PHE A 661 32.60 13.85 3.20
C PHE A 661 33.61 14.87 2.65
N LYS A 662 34.87 14.86 3.10
CA LYS A 662 35.91 15.75 2.59
C LYS A 662 36.23 15.53 1.11
N LEU A 663 36.25 14.27 0.66
CA LEU A 663 36.42 13.94 -0.76
C LEU A 663 35.18 14.33 -1.57
N ALA A 664 33.98 14.00 -1.09
CA ALA A 664 32.71 14.30 -1.73
C ALA A 664 32.42 15.79 -1.86
N PHE A 665 32.74 16.59 -0.84
CA PHE A 665 32.65 18.04 -0.85
C PHE A 665 33.66 18.66 -1.81
N ALA A 666 34.89 18.12 -1.90
CA ALA A 666 35.84 18.55 -2.92
C ALA A 666 35.37 18.15 -4.34
N LEU A 667 34.69 17.03 -4.51
CA LEU A 667 34.11 16.60 -5.80
C LEU A 667 32.76 17.25 -6.13
N ASP A 668 32.25 18.13 -5.26
CA ASP A 668 30.90 18.72 -5.33
C ASP A 668 29.77 17.69 -5.57
N ASN A 669 29.94 16.49 -5.02
CA ASN A 669 29.06 15.36 -5.26
C ASN A 669 28.06 15.20 -4.11
N LEU A 670 26.82 15.65 -4.32
CA LEU A 670 25.75 15.60 -3.32
C LEU A 670 25.39 14.16 -2.87
N PRO A 671 25.24 13.15 -3.77
CA PRO A 671 25.01 11.75 -3.35
C PRO A 671 26.05 11.20 -2.37
N LEU A 672 27.35 11.42 -2.62
CA LEU A 672 28.44 11.00 -1.73
C LEU A 672 28.45 11.78 -0.41
N GLN A 673 28.03 13.06 -0.42
CA GLN A 673 27.83 13.85 0.81
C GLN A 673 26.65 13.32 1.64
N ASN A 674 25.54 12.94 1.00
CA ASN A 674 24.38 12.32 1.64
C ASN A 674 24.76 10.95 2.24
N LEU A 675 25.47 10.10 1.50
CA LEU A 675 25.96 8.81 2.02
C LEU A 675 26.93 8.99 3.20
N ALA A 676 27.80 10.01 3.17
CA ALA A 676 28.70 10.31 4.28
C ALA A 676 27.93 10.79 5.53
N THR A 677 26.82 11.51 5.36
CA THR A 677 25.96 12.04 6.43
C THR A 677 24.76 11.16 6.78
N SER A 678 24.72 9.92 6.27
CA SER A 678 23.58 9.01 6.41
C SER A 678 23.32 8.47 7.82
N ASP A 679 22.07 8.07 8.04
CA ASP A 679 21.59 7.39 9.25
C ASP A 679 21.81 5.86 9.21
N ILE A 680 22.47 5.35 8.17
CA ILE A 680 22.76 3.92 7.97
C ILE A 680 24.17 3.58 8.39
N TYR A 681 24.36 2.48 9.10
CA TYR A 681 25.62 1.79 9.36
C TYR A 681 25.72 0.55 8.45
N TRP A 682 26.93 0.24 7.96
CA TRP A 682 27.18 -0.94 7.12
C TRP A 682 27.72 -2.10 7.96
N ASP A 683 26.83 -3.01 8.36
CA ASP A 683 27.16 -4.16 9.20
C ASP A 683 27.37 -5.43 8.37
N GLU A 684 28.25 -6.30 8.85
CA GLU A 684 28.70 -7.51 8.15
C GLU A 684 27.85 -8.71 8.57
N ILE A 685 27.37 -9.51 7.62
CA ILE A 685 26.67 -10.77 7.89
C ILE A 685 27.67 -11.78 8.46
N VAL A 686 27.38 -12.32 9.65
CA VAL A 686 28.21 -13.32 10.34
C VAL A 686 27.63 -14.72 10.26
N SER A 687 26.31 -14.87 10.11
CA SER A 687 25.69 -16.17 9.83
C SER A 687 24.32 -16.05 9.19
N ILE A 688 24.00 -16.98 8.29
CA ILE A 688 22.64 -17.19 7.74
C ILE A 688 22.22 -18.61 8.10
N THR A 689 21.21 -18.76 8.97
CA THR A 689 20.78 -20.07 9.48
C THR A 689 19.30 -20.32 9.24
N TYR A 690 18.94 -21.45 8.63
CA TYR A 690 17.54 -21.86 8.49
C TYR A 690 16.89 -22.10 9.85
N MET A 691 15.68 -21.56 10.05
CA MET A 691 14.93 -21.59 11.31
C MET A 691 13.70 -22.50 11.26
N GLY A 692 13.41 -23.11 10.10
CA GLY A 692 12.19 -23.87 9.87
C GLY A 692 11.07 -23.00 9.27
N GLU A 693 9.87 -23.56 9.26
CA GLU A 693 8.67 -22.86 8.81
C GLU A 693 8.06 -22.02 9.94
N LYS A 694 7.78 -20.74 9.66
CA LYS A 694 7.17 -19.79 10.60
C LYS A 694 6.08 -18.97 9.88
N GLN A 695 5.10 -18.49 10.66
CA GLN A 695 4.16 -17.48 10.19
C GLN A 695 4.93 -16.19 9.84
N VAL A 696 4.65 -15.62 8.67
CA VAL A 696 5.28 -14.41 8.16
C VAL A 696 4.25 -13.34 7.78
N TYR A 697 4.66 -12.08 7.95
CA TYR A 697 3.88 -10.88 7.66
C TYR A 697 4.69 -9.90 6.79
N ASP A 698 4.01 -8.97 6.14
CA ASP A 698 4.59 -7.86 5.35
C ASP A 698 3.82 -6.56 5.63
N LEU A 699 4.42 -5.41 5.32
CA LEU A 699 3.80 -4.09 5.38
C LEU A 699 3.97 -3.39 4.03
N THR A 700 2.85 -2.98 3.43
CA THR A 700 2.89 -2.19 2.19
C THR A 700 3.05 -0.72 2.57
N ILE A 701 4.16 -0.12 2.12
CA ILE A 701 4.55 1.26 2.40
C ILE A 701 4.46 2.06 1.08
N PRO A 702 3.71 3.18 1.03
CA PRO A 702 3.70 4.08 -0.12
C PRO A 702 5.04 4.81 -0.29
N GLU A 703 5.36 5.24 -1.52
CA GLU A 703 6.54 6.03 -1.91
C GLU A 703 7.91 5.37 -1.69
N THR A 704 8.29 5.08 -0.44
CA THR A 704 9.63 4.58 -0.09
C THR A 704 9.75 3.07 -0.22
N HIS A 705 8.61 2.35 -0.21
CA HIS A 705 8.50 0.89 -0.33
C HIS A 705 9.33 0.06 0.66
N ASN A 706 9.89 0.67 1.71
CA ASN A 706 10.78 0.03 2.67
C ASN A 706 10.41 0.45 4.10
N PHE A 707 10.71 -0.40 5.08
CA PHE A 707 10.54 -0.08 6.50
C PHE A 707 11.62 -0.77 7.33
N VAL A 708 11.86 -0.26 8.54
CA VAL A 708 12.84 -0.80 9.50
C VAL A 708 12.19 -1.83 10.42
N ALA A 709 12.68 -3.07 10.41
CA ALA A 709 12.33 -4.13 11.36
C ALA A 709 13.58 -4.82 11.89
N ASN A 710 13.63 -5.18 13.18
CA ASN A 710 14.84 -5.68 13.88
C ASN A 710 16.12 -4.87 13.54
N ASP A 711 15.99 -3.55 13.33
CA ASP A 711 17.03 -2.65 12.83
C ASP A 711 17.55 -2.97 11.38
N ILE A 712 16.70 -3.30 10.38
CA ILE A 712 17.06 -3.61 8.95
C ILE A 712 15.93 -3.20 7.93
N CYS A 713 16.23 -2.91 6.64
CA CYS A 713 15.30 -2.35 5.58
C CYS A 713 14.95 -3.32 4.37
N VAL A 714 13.93 -3.03 3.48
CA VAL A 714 13.34 -3.93 2.37
C VAL A 714 12.89 -3.23 1.01
N HIS A 715 12.53 -3.88 -0.15
CA HIS A 715 12.05 -3.21 -1.45
C HIS A 715 11.29 -4.12 -2.53
N ASN A 716 10.62 -3.61 -3.63
CA ASN A 716 10.16 -4.39 -4.87
C ASN A 716 9.58 -3.60 -6.14
N THR A 717 9.32 -4.29 -7.30
CA THR A 717 8.61 -3.98 -8.62
C THR A 717 9.44 -4.20 -9.92
N SER A 718 8.93 -4.86 -11.01
CA SER A 718 9.76 -5.22 -12.22
C SER A 718 9.11 -5.52 -13.62
N PHE A 719 8.10 -6.40 -13.79
CA PHE A 719 7.80 -7.07 -15.09
C PHE A 719 7.38 -6.15 -16.26
N ALA A 720 6.40 -5.27 -16.06
CA ALA A 720 5.72 -4.60 -17.17
C ALA A 720 6.61 -3.59 -17.93
N LEU A 721 7.59 -3.00 -17.25
CA LEU A 721 8.56 -2.07 -17.83
C LEU A 721 9.39 -2.73 -18.93
N ASN A 722 9.61 -4.05 -18.83
CA ASN A 722 10.35 -4.81 -19.84
C ASN A 722 9.56 -4.91 -21.15
N ILE A 723 8.25 -5.13 -21.08
CA ILE A 723 7.36 -5.19 -22.26
C ILE A 723 7.32 -3.82 -22.94
N ALA A 724 7.12 -2.75 -22.17
CA ALA A 724 7.08 -1.39 -22.69
C ALA A 724 8.38 -1.00 -23.43
N SER A 725 9.53 -1.38 -22.87
CA SER A 725 10.84 -1.19 -23.50
C SER A 725 10.99 -1.97 -24.81
N ASN A 726 10.62 -3.27 -24.82
CA ASN A 726 10.72 -4.13 -26.00
C ASN A 726 9.88 -3.58 -27.18
N VAL A 727 8.64 -3.18 -26.92
CA VAL A 727 7.71 -2.64 -27.93
C VAL A 727 8.25 -1.36 -28.55
N ALA A 728 8.69 -0.40 -27.72
CA ALA A 728 9.25 0.86 -28.21
C ALA A 728 10.50 0.63 -29.07
N LYS A 729 11.37 -0.31 -28.68
CA LYS A 729 12.64 -0.60 -29.34
C LYS A 729 12.50 -1.31 -30.69
N HIS A 730 11.64 -2.33 -30.79
CA HIS A 730 11.57 -3.18 -31.99
C HIS A 730 10.45 -2.77 -32.95
N SER A 731 9.33 -2.24 -32.44
CA SER A 731 8.22 -1.78 -33.30
C SER A 731 8.36 -0.30 -33.71
N ASN A 732 9.21 0.49 -33.02
CA ASN A 732 9.35 1.94 -33.20
C ASN A 732 7.99 2.68 -33.19
N LEU A 733 7.13 2.29 -32.26
CA LEU A 733 5.81 2.88 -32.00
C LEU A 733 5.83 3.59 -30.65
N ALA A 734 5.10 4.69 -30.53
CA ALA A 734 5.07 5.45 -29.28
C ALA A 734 4.44 4.66 -28.13
N VAL A 735 5.08 4.66 -26.96
CA VAL A 735 4.60 3.99 -25.75
C VAL A 735 4.39 5.03 -24.66
N ALA A 736 3.18 5.06 -24.09
CA ALA A 736 2.85 5.90 -22.93
C ALA A 736 2.86 5.05 -21.65
N ILE A 737 3.48 5.54 -20.57
CA ILE A 737 3.57 4.89 -19.26
C ILE A 737 3.03 5.84 -18.21
N PHE A 738 1.94 5.44 -17.55
CA PHE A 738 1.32 6.14 -16.44
C PHE A 738 1.69 5.43 -15.14
N SER A 739 2.49 6.09 -14.30
CA SER A 739 3.03 5.50 -13.07
C SER A 739 2.50 6.21 -11.84
N LEU A 740 1.58 5.53 -11.15
CA LEU A 740 0.98 5.95 -9.90
C LEU A 740 1.75 5.38 -8.70
N GLU A 741 2.55 4.31 -8.89
CA GLU A 741 3.39 3.73 -7.84
C GLU A 741 4.81 4.33 -7.78
N MET A 742 5.38 4.81 -8.90
CA MET A 742 6.80 5.19 -8.97
C MET A 742 7.05 6.50 -9.74
N SER A 743 8.12 7.22 -9.37
CA SER A 743 8.52 8.42 -10.12
C SER A 743 9.18 8.09 -11.46
N ARG A 744 9.13 9.06 -12.39
CA ARG A 744 9.74 8.93 -13.73
C ARG A 744 11.24 8.68 -13.69
N GLU A 745 11.97 9.23 -12.71
CA GLU A 745 13.40 8.99 -12.54
C GLU A 745 13.67 7.53 -12.13
N GLN A 746 12.84 6.98 -11.23
CA GLN A 746 12.97 5.59 -10.81
C GLN A 746 12.67 4.61 -11.96
N LEU A 747 11.71 4.95 -12.84
CA LEU A 747 11.42 4.18 -14.05
C LEU A 747 12.55 4.28 -15.09
N ALA A 748 13.02 5.48 -15.40
CA ALA A 748 14.14 5.71 -16.33
C ALA A 748 15.40 4.94 -15.89
N MET A 749 15.69 4.91 -14.59
CA MET A 749 16.82 4.18 -14.01
C MET A 749 16.69 2.64 -14.15
N ARG A 750 15.47 2.10 -14.18
CA ARG A 750 15.23 0.67 -14.46
C ARG A 750 15.34 0.34 -15.95
N LEU A 751 14.81 1.20 -16.82
CA LEU A 751 14.98 1.07 -18.28
C LEU A 751 16.48 1.09 -18.66
N LEU A 752 17.23 2.04 -18.09
CA LEU A 752 18.67 2.16 -18.28
C LEU A 752 19.44 0.93 -17.75
N SER A 753 19.01 0.35 -16.63
CA SER A 753 19.56 -0.89 -16.08
C SER A 753 19.38 -2.09 -17.00
N GLY A 754 18.16 -2.29 -17.52
CA GLY A 754 17.84 -3.39 -18.42
C GLY A 754 18.56 -3.29 -19.77
N GLU A 755 18.71 -2.07 -20.30
CA GLU A 755 19.39 -1.83 -21.58
C GLU A 755 20.91 -1.92 -21.46
N ALA A 756 21.52 -1.22 -20.49
CA ALA A 756 22.97 -1.26 -20.27
C ALA A 756 23.48 -2.60 -19.69
N ARG A 757 22.57 -3.47 -19.21
CA ARG A 757 22.85 -4.70 -18.46
C ARG A 757 23.70 -4.45 -17.20
N VAL A 758 23.58 -3.25 -16.64
CA VAL A 758 24.19 -2.86 -15.36
C VAL A 758 23.10 -2.87 -14.30
N GLU A 759 23.36 -3.49 -13.16
CA GLU A 759 22.41 -3.60 -12.04
C GLU A 759 21.82 -2.23 -11.65
N SER A 760 20.50 -2.12 -11.54
CA SER A 760 19.81 -0.83 -11.34
C SER A 760 20.29 -0.11 -10.09
N ASN A 761 20.62 -0.87 -9.06
CA ASN A 761 21.23 -0.37 -7.84
C ASN A 761 22.62 0.26 -8.04
N ARG A 762 23.47 -0.34 -8.90
CA ARG A 762 24.79 0.19 -9.22
C ARG A 762 24.71 1.47 -10.04
N LEU A 763 23.69 1.61 -10.89
CA LEU A 763 23.38 2.87 -11.58
C LEU A 763 22.88 3.94 -10.60
N LYS A 764 21.93 3.61 -9.71
CA LYS A 764 21.48 4.50 -8.63
C LYS A 764 22.63 4.99 -7.74
N SER A 765 23.61 4.14 -7.47
CA SER A 765 24.80 4.48 -6.70
C SER A 765 25.99 4.98 -7.55
N GLY A 766 25.82 5.33 -8.83
CA GLY A 766 26.90 5.84 -9.69
C GLY A 766 28.13 4.93 -9.86
N ARG A 767 28.05 3.62 -9.57
CA ARG A 767 29.19 2.68 -9.61
C ARG A 767 29.32 1.95 -10.93
N ILE A 768 29.55 2.76 -11.96
CA ILE A 768 29.82 2.34 -13.33
C ILE A 768 31.34 2.33 -13.52
N THR A 769 31.90 1.23 -14.01
CA THR A 769 33.33 1.18 -14.41
C THR A 769 33.52 1.84 -15.78
N GLU A 770 34.73 2.27 -16.12
CA GLU A 770 35.00 2.83 -17.46
C GLU A 770 34.62 1.89 -18.61
N GLN A 771 34.72 0.57 -18.39
CA GLN A 771 34.28 -0.46 -19.34
C GLN A 771 32.75 -0.63 -19.44
N GLU A 772 32.01 -0.26 -18.40
CA GLU A 772 30.54 -0.24 -18.40
C GLU A 772 29.99 1.13 -18.85
N MET A 773 30.81 2.18 -18.87
CA MET A 773 30.40 3.53 -19.30
C MET A 773 30.12 3.59 -20.81
N GLU A 774 30.88 2.87 -21.64
CA GLU A 774 30.60 2.78 -23.08
C GLU A 774 29.25 2.07 -23.37
N PRO A 775 28.94 0.88 -22.78
CA PRO A 775 27.60 0.30 -22.78
C PRO A 775 26.52 1.23 -22.22
N LEU A 776 26.80 2.00 -21.16
CA LEU A 776 25.83 2.91 -20.56
C LEU A 776 25.52 4.10 -21.47
N MET A 777 26.54 4.72 -22.06
CA MET A 777 26.36 5.82 -23.02
C MET A 777 25.65 5.35 -24.29
N SER A 778 25.97 4.13 -24.77
CA SER A 778 25.22 3.49 -25.86
C SER A 778 23.76 3.28 -25.47
N ALA A 779 23.49 2.75 -24.27
CA ALA A 779 22.14 2.53 -23.77
C ALA A 779 21.37 3.85 -23.57
N MET A 780 22.02 4.91 -23.08
CA MET A 780 21.43 6.25 -22.98
C MET A 780 21.08 6.82 -24.36
N GLY A 781 21.96 6.68 -25.35
CA GLY A 781 21.70 7.07 -26.73
C GLY A 781 20.50 6.30 -27.31
N THR A 782 20.50 4.97 -27.20
CA THR A 782 19.39 4.12 -27.64
C THR A 782 18.08 4.51 -26.96
N LEU A 783 18.07 4.69 -25.63
CA LEU A 783 16.86 5.06 -24.87
C LEU A 783 16.36 6.48 -25.18
N ALA A 784 17.25 7.43 -25.48
CA ALA A 784 16.88 8.79 -25.87
C ALA A 784 16.23 8.85 -27.26
N GLU A 785 16.52 7.89 -28.14
CA GLU A 785 15.87 7.72 -29.44
C GLU A 785 14.54 6.95 -29.35
N LEU A 786 14.28 6.21 -28.27
CA LEU A 786 13.03 5.46 -28.12
C LEU A 786 11.83 6.39 -27.85
N PRO A 787 10.68 6.17 -28.50
CA PRO A 787 9.47 6.98 -28.30
C PRO A 787 8.69 6.57 -27.04
N ILE A 788 9.36 6.55 -25.88
CA ILE A 788 8.75 6.27 -24.57
C ILE A 788 8.40 7.59 -23.86
N TYR A 789 7.16 7.69 -23.38
CA TYR A 789 6.60 8.84 -22.68
C TYR A 789 6.14 8.41 -21.29
N ILE A 790 6.57 9.12 -20.25
CA ILE A 790 6.27 8.78 -18.84
C ILE A 790 5.53 9.94 -18.19
N ASP A 791 4.46 9.63 -17.46
CA ASP A 791 3.73 10.54 -16.59
C ASP A 791 3.64 9.92 -15.19
N ASP A 792 4.07 10.66 -14.17
CA ASP A 792 4.08 10.28 -12.75
C ASP A 792 3.11 11.13 -11.88
N THR A 793 2.07 11.70 -12.50
CA THR A 793 1.04 12.48 -11.81
C THR A 793 0.21 11.62 -10.86
N ALA A 794 0.27 11.91 -9.56
CA ALA A 794 -0.52 11.24 -8.53
C ALA A 794 -2.03 11.48 -8.73
N ASN A 795 -2.85 10.48 -8.37
CA ASN A 795 -4.32 10.51 -8.43
C ASN A 795 -4.93 10.72 -9.83
N LEU A 796 -4.21 10.39 -10.91
CA LEU A 796 -4.68 10.54 -12.29
C LEU A 796 -6.06 9.90 -12.55
N THR A 797 -6.98 10.64 -13.17
CA THR A 797 -8.27 10.11 -13.62
C THR A 797 -8.18 9.50 -15.03
N VAL A 798 -9.10 8.59 -15.37
CA VAL A 798 -9.14 7.99 -16.73
C VAL A 798 -9.42 9.05 -17.81
N MET A 799 -10.08 10.17 -17.47
CA MET A 799 -10.34 11.26 -18.42
C MET A 799 -9.05 12.04 -18.73
N GLN A 800 -8.26 12.39 -17.71
CA GLN A 800 -6.96 13.05 -17.86
C GLN A 800 -5.99 12.19 -18.68
N MET A 801 -5.90 10.88 -18.34
CA MET A 801 -5.13 9.90 -19.08
C MET A 801 -5.53 9.85 -20.57
N ARG A 802 -6.85 9.82 -20.87
CA ARG A 802 -7.38 9.84 -22.24
C ARG A 802 -7.02 11.12 -23.00
N SER A 803 -7.10 12.28 -22.35
CA SER A 803 -6.72 13.58 -22.92
C SER A 803 -5.24 13.59 -23.32
N GLN A 804 -4.35 13.12 -22.43
CA GLN A 804 -2.90 13.04 -22.68
C GLN A 804 -2.53 12.02 -23.78
N VAL A 805 -3.12 10.82 -23.78
CA VAL A 805 -2.87 9.81 -24.82
C VAL A 805 -3.33 10.31 -26.20
N ARG A 806 -4.49 10.98 -26.30
CA ARG A 806 -4.96 11.59 -27.56
C ARG A 806 -4.00 12.67 -28.06
N ARG A 807 -3.49 13.54 -27.18
CA ARG A 807 -2.50 14.57 -27.54
C ARG A 807 -1.24 13.93 -28.14
N LEU A 808 -0.69 12.90 -27.47
CA LEU A 808 0.46 12.14 -27.95
C LEU A 808 0.17 11.46 -29.31
N GLN A 809 -1.02 10.88 -29.49
CA GLN A 809 -1.42 10.25 -30.75
C GLN A 809 -1.50 11.27 -31.90
N ALA A 810 -2.01 12.48 -31.65
CA ALA A 810 -2.06 13.56 -32.62
C ALA A 810 -0.64 14.04 -33.02
N GLU A 811 0.23 14.29 -32.04
CA GLU A 811 1.64 14.66 -32.26
C GLU A 811 2.40 13.58 -33.07
N LYS A 812 2.11 12.30 -32.84
CA LYS A 812 2.73 11.16 -33.52
C LYS A 812 2.01 10.68 -34.78
N LYS A 813 1.10 11.49 -35.34
CA LYS A 813 0.35 11.18 -36.59
C LYS A 813 -0.32 9.80 -36.55
N GLY A 814 -0.93 9.44 -35.42
CA GLY A 814 -1.65 8.17 -35.22
C GLY A 814 -0.80 6.97 -34.78
N LYS A 815 0.54 7.08 -34.77
CA LYS A 815 1.44 5.94 -34.49
C LYS A 815 1.65 5.65 -32.99
N LEU A 816 0.57 5.24 -32.32
CA LEU A 816 0.63 4.72 -30.95
C LEU A 816 0.81 3.18 -30.95
N GLY A 817 1.65 2.68 -30.05
CA GLY A 817 2.00 1.27 -29.91
C GLY A 817 1.48 0.62 -28.65
N LEU A 818 1.61 1.28 -27.49
CA LEU A 818 1.18 0.72 -26.22
C LEU A 818 0.86 1.83 -25.21
N VAL A 819 -0.14 1.60 -24.36
CA VAL A 819 -0.33 2.36 -23.12
C VAL A 819 -0.17 1.42 -21.94
N LEU A 820 0.66 1.79 -20.96
CA LEU A 820 0.90 1.05 -19.71
C LEU A 820 0.42 1.87 -18.50
N LEU A 821 -0.25 1.23 -17.55
CA LEU A 821 -0.75 1.81 -16.31
C LEU A 821 -0.27 0.99 -15.08
N ASP A 822 0.42 1.65 -14.15
CA ASP A 822 1.05 1.05 -12.95
C ASP A 822 0.66 1.79 -11.66
N TYR A 823 -0.32 1.36 -10.85
CA TYR A 823 -1.22 0.20 -11.00
C TYR A 823 -2.69 0.63 -10.83
N LEU A 824 -3.60 -0.17 -11.40
CA LEU A 824 -5.02 0.13 -11.57
C LEU A 824 -5.73 0.55 -10.26
N GLN A 825 -5.38 -0.08 -9.13
CA GLN A 825 -5.99 0.19 -7.84
C GLN A 825 -5.64 1.56 -7.21
N LEU A 826 -4.74 2.37 -7.78
CA LEU A 826 -4.42 3.73 -7.31
C LEU A 826 -5.17 4.86 -8.04
N MET A 827 -5.92 4.56 -9.10
CA MET A 827 -6.76 5.57 -9.75
C MET A 827 -7.92 5.98 -8.83
N GLN A 828 -8.28 7.27 -8.82
CA GLN A 828 -9.45 7.74 -8.07
C GLN A 828 -10.74 7.60 -8.87
N GLY A 829 -11.80 7.17 -8.18
CA GLY A 829 -13.19 7.47 -8.54
C GLY A 829 -13.83 8.34 -7.44
N GLY A 830 -15.03 8.82 -7.71
CA GLY A 830 -15.78 9.68 -6.79
C GLY A 830 -16.85 8.96 -5.95
N GLY A 831 -16.58 7.79 -5.36
CA GLY A 831 -17.56 7.13 -4.50
C GLY A 831 -17.03 6.05 -3.54
N ASP A 832 -17.80 5.76 -2.49
CA ASP A 832 -17.42 4.85 -1.38
C ASP A 832 -17.20 3.37 -1.77
N ASN A 833 -17.44 2.95 -3.01
CA ASN A 833 -17.51 1.53 -3.40
C ASN A 833 -16.47 1.14 -4.47
N ARG A 834 -15.21 1.02 -4.04
CA ARG A 834 -13.99 0.78 -4.85
C ARG A 834 -14.09 -0.30 -5.94
N VAL A 835 -14.94 -1.32 -5.77
CA VAL A 835 -15.19 -2.37 -6.79
C VAL A 835 -16.01 -1.84 -7.98
N GLN A 836 -16.99 -0.98 -7.72
CA GLN A 836 -17.79 -0.34 -8.76
C GLN A 836 -16.93 0.68 -9.54
N GLU A 837 -16.00 1.33 -8.85
CA GLU A 837 -15.00 2.22 -9.45
C GLU A 837 -14.05 1.46 -10.36
N LEU A 838 -13.43 0.36 -9.89
CA LEU A 838 -12.60 -0.51 -10.72
C LEU A 838 -13.33 -1.01 -11.96
N SER A 839 -14.61 -1.39 -11.82
CA SER A 839 -15.45 -1.82 -12.95
C SER A 839 -15.87 -0.68 -13.89
N LYS A 840 -15.86 0.58 -13.42
CA LYS A 840 -16.03 1.78 -14.26
C LYS A 840 -14.73 2.11 -14.99
N MET A 841 -13.58 1.95 -14.31
CA MET A 841 -12.24 2.16 -14.85
C MET A 841 -11.89 1.14 -15.94
N THR A 842 -12.13 -0.16 -15.74
CA THR A 842 -11.88 -1.19 -16.77
C THR A 842 -12.67 -0.92 -18.06
N ARG A 843 -13.95 -0.58 -17.95
CA ARG A 843 -14.78 -0.19 -19.10
C ARG A 843 -14.26 1.07 -19.79
N ALA A 844 -13.86 2.09 -19.02
CA ALA A 844 -13.30 3.32 -19.58
C ALA A 844 -11.94 3.07 -20.28
N LEU A 845 -11.09 2.21 -19.73
CA LEU A 845 -9.82 1.80 -20.34
C LEU A 845 -10.01 0.92 -21.60
N LYS A 846 -11.02 0.04 -21.65
CA LYS A 846 -11.37 -0.70 -22.87
C LYS A 846 -11.97 0.22 -23.94
N GLY A 847 -12.75 1.23 -23.54
CA GLY A 847 -13.21 2.30 -24.42
C GLY A 847 -12.05 3.09 -25.00
N LEU A 848 -11.09 3.49 -24.15
CA LEU A 848 -9.84 4.15 -24.55
C LEU A 848 -9.04 3.30 -25.54
N ALA A 849 -8.83 2.00 -25.26
CA ALA A 849 -8.07 1.09 -26.14
C ALA A 849 -8.64 1.05 -27.57
N ARG A 850 -9.96 0.88 -27.70
CA ARG A 850 -10.68 0.89 -28.99
C ARG A 850 -10.55 2.21 -29.73
N GLU A 851 -10.66 3.31 -29.01
CA GLU A 851 -10.58 4.66 -29.56
C GLU A 851 -9.20 5.01 -30.11
N ILE A 852 -8.14 4.64 -29.39
CA ILE A 852 -6.75 4.94 -29.79
C ILE A 852 -6.18 3.90 -30.76
N ASN A 853 -6.92 2.82 -31.03
CA ASN A 853 -6.51 1.66 -31.83
C ASN A 853 -5.12 1.10 -31.44
N ALA A 854 -4.88 0.96 -30.13
CA ALA A 854 -3.64 0.43 -29.56
C ALA A 854 -3.96 -0.37 -28.27
N PRO A 855 -3.14 -1.38 -27.92
CA PRO A 855 -3.30 -2.13 -26.68
C PRO A 855 -3.10 -1.24 -25.45
N VAL A 856 -3.89 -1.50 -24.41
CA VAL A 856 -3.76 -0.90 -23.07
C VAL A 856 -3.43 -2.01 -22.08
N ILE A 857 -2.25 -1.96 -21.46
CA ILE A 857 -1.83 -2.84 -20.36
C ILE A 857 -2.11 -2.14 -19.03
N ALA A 858 -2.98 -2.73 -18.21
CA ALA A 858 -3.20 -2.31 -16.83
C ALA A 858 -2.61 -3.34 -15.86
N LEU A 859 -1.79 -2.87 -14.91
CA LEU A 859 -1.30 -3.70 -13.82
C LEU A 859 -2.34 -3.81 -12.71
N SER A 860 -2.56 -5.03 -12.23
CA SER A 860 -3.52 -5.31 -11.15
C SER A 860 -2.90 -6.23 -10.11
N GLN A 861 -3.17 -5.94 -8.84
CA GLN A 861 -2.73 -6.78 -7.73
C GLN A 861 -3.67 -7.98 -7.54
N LEU A 862 -3.11 -9.19 -7.45
CA LEU A 862 -3.83 -10.43 -7.14
C LEU A 862 -4.20 -10.53 -5.66
N SER A 863 -5.37 -11.09 -5.37
CA SER A 863 -5.83 -11.40 -4.01
C SER A 863 -4.86 -12.29 -3.23
N ARG A 864 -4.80 -12.10 -1.91
CA ARG A 864 -3.99 -12.92 -0.98
C ARG A 864 -4.55 -14.34 -0.81
N ALA A 865 -5.80 -14.60 -1.20
CA ALA A 865 -6.44 -15.91 -1.08
C ALA A 865 -5.67 -17.05 -1.81
N VAL A 866 -4.90 -16.70 -2.85
CA VAL A 866 -3.96 -17.60 -3.55
C VAL A 866 -3.02 -18.31 -2.56
N GLU A 867 -2.51 -17.59 -1.57
CA GLU A 867 -1.50 -18.07 -0.61
C GLU A 867 -2.05 -19.06 0.42
N GLN A 868 -3.37 -19.15 0.59
CA GLN A 868 -4.01 -20.11 1.49
C GLN A 868 -4.33 -21.44 0.79
N ARG A 869 -4.39 -21.47 -0.56
CA ARG A 869 -4.65 -22.69 -1.34
C ARG A 869 -3.43 -23.61 -1.32
N THR A 870 -3.65 -24.93 -1.47
CA THR A 870 -2.55 -25.90 -1.64
C THR A 870 -1.78 -25.66 -2.94
N ASN A 871 -2.50 -25.41 -4.03
CA ASN A 871 -1.92 -24.94 -5.29
C ASN A 871 -1.82 -23.40 -5.29
N LYS A 872 -0.60 -22.86 -5.25
CA LYS A 872 -0.31 -21.41 -5.22
C LYS A 872 -0.39 -20.72 -6.59
N ARG A 873 -0.70 -21.45 -7.67
CA ARG A 873 -0.83 -20.87 -9.02
C ARG A 873 -2.07 -19.96 -9.08
N PRO A 874 -1.94 -18.71 -9.53
CA PRO A 874 -3.07 -17.81 -9.75
C PRO A 874 -4.10 -18.37 -10.73
N MET A 875 -5.37 -18.07 -10.46
CA MET A 875 -6.53 -18.39 -11.27
C MET A 875 -7.35 -17.10 -11.48
N LEU A 876 -8.23 -17.06 -12.49
CA LEU A 876 -9.11 -15.90 -12.74
C LEU A 876 -9.89 -15.46 -11.48
N SER A 877 -10.28 -16.41 -10.62
CA SER A 877 -10.94 -16.13 -9.34
C SER A 877 -10.11 -15.29 -8.37
N ASP A 878 -8.79 -15.18 -8.53
CA ASP A 878 -7.91 -14.43 -7.63
C ASP A 878 -7.73 -12.97 -8.06
N LEU A 879 -8.20 -12.58 -9.25
CA LEU A 879 -8.46 -11.18 -9.61
C LEU A 879 -9.76 -10.65 -8.99
N ARG A 880 -10.60 -11.53 -8.41
CA ARG A 880 -11.93 -11.16 -7.93
C ARG A 880 -11.94 -10.66 -6.49
N GLU A 881 -12.71 -9.61 -6.28
CA GLU A 881 -13.35 -9.32 -4.98
C GLU A 881 -14.82 -9.77 -4.94
N SER A 882 -15.32 -10.42 -6.00
CA SER A 882 -16.67 -10.99 -6.12
C SER A 882 -16.75 -12.46 -5.67
N GLY A 883 -17.82 -12.81 -4.97
CA GLY A 883 -18.11 -14.18 -4.54
C GLY A 883 -18.98 -14.97 -5.51
N CYS A 884 -19.28 -16.21 -5.13
CA CYS A 884 -20.00 -17.19 -5.96
C CYS A 884 -21.13 -17.86 -5.17
N LEU A 885 -22.07 -18.50 -5.87
CA LEU A 885 -23.23 -19.20 -5.29
C LEU A 885 -23.01 -20.71 -5.26
N SER A 886 -23.66 -21.42 -4.33
CA SER A 886 -23.65 -22.90 -4.37
C SER A 886 -24.55 -23.44 -5.48
N GLY A 887 -24.22 -24.63 -5.99
CA GLY A 887 -24.88 -25.27 -7.12
C GLY A 887 -26.36 -25.59 -6.94
N ASP A 888 -26.86 -25.60 -5.71
CA ASP A 888 -28.28 -25.74 -5.36
C ASP A 888 -29.08 -24.42 -5.42
N SER A 889 -28.41 -23.28 -5.67
CA SER A 889 -29.06 -21.97 -5.80
C SER A 889 -29.87 -21.91 -7.09
N LEU A 890 -31.18 -21.68 -6.96
CA LEU A 890 -32.14 -21.60 -8.04
C LEU A 890 -32.08 -20.22 -8.72
N VAL A 891 -32.00 -20.20 -10.05
CA VAL A 891 -32.05 -18.99 -10.87
C VAL A 891 -33.37 -18.98 -11.63
N THR A 892 -34.08 -17.85 -11.58
CA THR A 892 -35.40 -17.74 -12.20
C THR A 892 -35.27 -17.27 -13.65
N MET A 893 -35.74 -18.09 -14.58
CA MET A 893 -35.73 -17.81 -16.02
C MET A 893 -36.76 -16.71 -16.34
N ALA A 894 -36.36 -15.68 -17.10
CA ALA A 894 -37.25 -14.58 -17.44
C ALA A 894 -38.33 -14.96 -18.48
N ASP A 895 -38.02 -15.93 -19.34
CA ASP A 895 -38.90 -16.32 -20.45
C ASP A 895 -39.92 -17.39 -20.07
N THR A 896 -39.56 -18.33 -19.17
CA THR A 896 -40.45 -19.44 -18.73
C THR A 896 -40.97 -19.29 -17.30
N GLY A 897 -40.33 -18.46 -16.47
CA GLY A 897 -40.64 -18.35 -15.05
C GLY A 897 -40.20 -19.55 -14.20
N GLU A 898 -39.50 -20.53 -14.79
CA GLU A 898 -38.98 -21.70 -14.09
C GLU A 898 -37.78 -21.34 -13.20
N GLU A 899 -37.67 -22.01 -12.05
CA GLU A 899 -36.54 -21.90 -11.13
C GLU A 899 -35.58 -23.09 -11.36
N ILE A 900 -34.42 -22.84 -11.97
CA ILE A 900 -33.44 -23.87 -12.36
C ILE A 900 -32.19 -23.77 -11.47
N PRO A 901 -31.67 -24.86 -10.88
CA PRO A 901 -30.42 -24.83 -10.12
C PRO A 901 -29.24 -24.37 -10.98
N ILE A 902 -28.42 -23.45 -10.47
CA ILE A 902 -27.29 -22.85 -11.21
C ILE A 902 -26.27 -23.89 -11.73
N LYS A 903 -26.11 -25.03 -11.04
CA LYS A 903 -25.28 -26.15 -11.52
C LYS A 903 -25.77 -26.74 -12.85
N ASP A 904 -27.09 -26.78 -13.07
CA ASP A 904 -27.71 -27.38 -14.24
C ASP A 904 -27.73 -26.40 -15.43
N LEU A 905 -27.25 -25.18 -15.21
CA LEU A 905 -26.96 -24.16 -16.22
C LEU A 905 -25.49 -24.18 -16.68
N GLU A 906 -24.60 -24.93 -16.02
CA GLU A 906 -23.16 -25.02 -16.37
C GLU A 906 -22.95 -25.31 -17.87
N GLY A 907 -22.19 -24.44 -18.55
CA GLY A 907 -21.88 -24.52 -19.98
C GLY A 907 -22.96 -23.96 -20.93
N LYS A 908 -24.07 -23.43 -20.43
CA LYS A 908 -25.15 -22.83 -21.27
C LYS A 908 -24.99 -21.32 -21.40
N SER A 909 -25.50 -20.77 -22.50
CA SER A 909 -25.50 -19.34 -22.83
C SER A 909 -26.75 -18.95 -23.63
N GLY A 910 -27.00 -17.65 -23.78
CA GLY A 910 -28.09 -17.10 -24.60
C GLY A 910 -29.48 -17.15 -23.98
N PHE A 911 -29.61 -17.57 -22.72
CA PHE A 911 -30.90 -17.64 -22.01
C PHE A 911 -31.17 -16.38 -21.17
N ALA A 912 -32.44 -16.00 -21.02
CA ALA A 912 -32.83 -14.79 -20.29
C ALA A 912 -33.16 -15.07 -18.81
N ILE A 913 -32.68 -14.20 -17.93
CA ILE A 913 -32.97 -14.19 -16.48
C ILE A 913 -33.33 -12.78 -16.01
N TRP A 914 -33.85 -12.68 -14.79
CA TRP A 914 -34.15 -11.39 -14.17
C TRP A 914 -32.90 -10.77 -13.52
N ALA A 915 -32.70 -9.48 -13.77
CA ALA A 915 -31.67 -8.66 -13.14
C ALA A 915 -32.23 -7.30 -12.73
N LEU A 916 -31.61 -6.64 -11.76
CA LEU A 916 -31.94 -5.27 -11.36
C LEU A 916 -31.21 -4.27 -12.27
N ASN A 917 -31.92 -3.26 -12.76
CA ASN A 917 -31.27 -2.06 -13.27
C ASN A 917 -31.12 -1.05 -12.12
N GLU A 918 -29.87 -0.75 -11.74
CA GLU A 918 -29.54 0.12 -10.61
C GLU A 918 -29.95 1.58 -10.83
N THR A 919 -30.02 2.03 -12.08
CA THR A 919 -30.44 3.40 -12.43
C THR A 919 -31.96 3.55 -12.34
N THR A 920 -32.73 2.55 -12.75
CA THR A 920 -34.20 2.58 -12.74
C THR A 920 -34.83 1.99 -11.48
N MET A 921 -34.06 1.22 -10.70
CA MET A 921 -34.48 0.41 -9.54
C MET A 921 -35.65 -0.55 -9.86
N LYS A 922 -35.66 -1.06 -11.09
CA LYS A 922 -36.64 -2.03 -11.61
C LYS A 922 -35.97 -3.31 -12.07
N MET A 923 -36.72 -4.41 -12.09
CA MET A 923 -36.27 -5.64 -12.75
C MET A 923 -36.39 -5.51 -14.25
N GLU A 924 -35.33 -5.90 -14.95
CA GLU A 924 -35.21 -5.91 -16.40
C GLU A 924 -34.72 -7.28 -16.88
N ARG A 925 -35.07 -7.64 -18.12
CA ARG A 925 -34.73 -8.93 -18.73
C ARG A 925 -33.28 -8.88 -19.21
N ALA A 926 -32.44 -9.77 -18.70
CA ALA A 926 -31.02 -9.83 -19.03
C ALA A 926 -30.64 -11.19 -19.65
N LEU A 927 -29.86 -11.17 -20.73
CA LEU A 927 -29.35 -12.39 -21.37
C LEU A 927 -28.05 -12.85 -20.72
N VAL A 928 -27.96 -14.11 -20.32
CA VAL A 928 -26.73 -14.71 -19.77
C VAL A 928 -25.79 -15.10 -20.91
N SER A 929 -24.55 -14.61 -20.90
CA SER A 929 -23.56 -14.96 -21.92
C SER A 929 -22.76 -16.22 -21.59
N ASN A 930 -22.61 -16.58 -20.31
CA ASN A 930 -21.97 -17.83 -19.88
C ASN A 930 -22.33 -18.19 -18.43
N ALA A 931 -22.41 -19.48 -18.12
CA ALA A 931 -22.68 -20.04 -16.80
C ALA A 931 -21.62 -21.11 -16.48
N PHE A 932 -20.91 -21.00 -15.34
CA PHE A 932 -19.70 -21.82 -15.14
C PHE A 932 -19.40 -22.14 -13.66
N CYS A 933 -18.78 -23.29 -13.42
CA CYS A 933 -18.20 -23.63 -12.12
C CYS A 933 -16.93 -22.81 -11.83
N THR A 934 -16.78 -22.38 -10.58
CA THR A 934 -15.61 -21.61 -10.09
C THR A 934 -14.75 -22.37 -9.08
N GLY A 935 -15.04 -23.66 -8.85
CA GLY A 935 -14.29 -24.57 -7.97
C GLY A 935 -15.09 -25.01 -6.75
N ILE A 936 -14.40 -25.62 -5.78
CA ILE A 936 -14.93 -25.93 -4.44
C ILE A 936 -14.46 -24.81 -3.51
N LYS A 937 -15.38 -24.23 -2.72
CA LYS A 937 -15.11 -23.11 -1.79
C LYS A 937 -15.94 -23.26 -0.52
N PRO A 938 -15.53 -22.67 0.63
CA PRO A 938 -16.39 -22.56 1.79
C PRO A 938 -17.62 -21.71 1.50
N VAL A 939 -18.77 -22.14 2.01
CA VAL A 939 -20.10 -21.57 1.74
C VAL A 939 -20.84 -21.31 3.05
N TRP A 940 -21.49 -20.14 3.11
CA TRP A 940 -22.33 -19.68 4.21
C TRP A 940 -23.79 -19.64 3.74
N ARG A 941 -24.70 -20.04 4.63
CA ARG A 941 -26.14 -19.94 4.45
C ARG A 941 -26.65 -18.68 5.13
N ILE A 942 -27.24 -17.78 4.36
CA ILE A 942 -28.07 -16.68 4.89
C ILE A 942 -29.51 -17.17 4.97
N THR A 943 -30.20 -16.88 6.07
CA THR A 943 -31.65 -17.06 6.21
C THR A 943 -32.30 -15.71 6.54
N THR A 944 -33.36 -15.31 5.83
CA THR A 944 -34.10 -14.05 6.08
C THR A 944 -35.31 -14.24 7.01
N GLU A 945 -35.92 -13.15 7.50
CA GLU A 945 -37.13 -13.21 8.33
C GLU A 945 -38.35 -13.79 7.57
N LEU A 946 -38.49 -13.51 6.27
CA LEU A 946 -39.48 -14.17 5.39
C LEU A 946 -39.12 -15.63 5.03
N GLY A 947 -38.03 -16.18 5.58
CA GLY A 947 -37.64 -17.58 5.41
C GLY A 947 -36.97 -17.91 4.07
N ARG A 948 -36.49 -16.92 3.31
CA ARG A 948 -35.65 -17.17 2.14
C ARG A 948 -34.26 -17.59 2.59
N THR A 949 -33.70 -18.62 1.97
CA THR A 949 -32.39 -19.18 2.32
C THR A 949 -31.49 -19.29 1.09
N ILE A 950 -30.33 -18.64 1.08
CA ILE A 950 -29.35 -18.76 -0.01
C ILE A 950 -27.98 -19.17 0.53
N LYS A 951 -27.24 -19.91 -0.29
CA LYS A 951 -25.88 -20.39 -0.02
C LYS A 951 -24.87 -19.67 -0.90
N ALA A 952 -23.95 -18.92 -0.30
CA ALA A 952 -22.94 -18.14 -1.03
C ALA A 952 -21.59 -18.12 -0.31
N THR A 953 -20.52 -17.77 -1.02
CA THR A 953 -19.19 -17.58 -0.41
C THR A 953 -19.14 -16.29 0.43
N ALA A 954 -18.22 -16.19 1.39
CA ALA A 954 -18.07 -15.03 2.28
C ALA A 954 -17.94 -13.67 1.56
N ASN A 955 -17.25 -13.65 0.42
CA ASN A 955 -17.08 -12.45 -0.42
C ASN A 955 -18.25 -12.18 -1.38
N HIS A 956 -19.30 -13.01 -1.38
CA HIS A 956 -20.47 -12.80 -2.24
C HIS A 956 -21.28 -11.60 -1.74
N LYS A 957 -21.67 -10.71 -2.66
CA LYS A 957 -22.37 -9.46 -2.32
C LYS A 957 -23.88 -9.59 -2.40
N PHE A 958 -24.55 -8.95 -1.45
CA PHE A 958 -26.00 -8.74 -1.40
C PHE A 958 -26.28 -7.24 -1.33
N LEU A 959 -27.31 -6.79 -2.03
CA LEU A 959 -27.69 -5.38 -2.04
C LEU A 959 -28.43 -5.04 -0.73
N ARG A 960 -27.97 -3.99 -0.06
CA ARG A 960 -28.58 -3.32 1.10
C ARG A 960 -29.06 -1.92 0.69
N TYR A 961 -29.71 -1.19 1.61
CA TYR A 961 -30.24 0.16 1.35
C TYR A 961 -29.14 1.20 1.04
N ASP A 962 -27.92 0.95 1.51
CA ASP A 962 -26.69 1.72 1.38
C ASP A 962 -25.77 1.20 0.26
N GLY A 963 -26.14 0.11 -0.44
CA GLY A 963 -25.40 -0.43 -1.58
C GLY A 963 -25.05 -1.92 -1.45
N TRP A 964 -24.17 -2.42 -2.32
CA TRP A 964 -23.75 -3.83 -2.33
C TRP A 964 -22.71 -4.14 -1.26
N GLN A 965 -23.06 -5.02 -0.31
CA GLN A 965 -22.19 -5.44 0.81
C GLN A 965 -21.92 -6.94 0.79
N ARG A 966 -20.69 -7.34 1.15
CA ARG A 966 -20.25 -8.75 1.21
C ARG A 966 -20.90 -9.50 2.37
N LEU A 967 -21.17 -10.80 2.19
CA LEU A 967 -21.74 -11.69 3.21
C LEU A 967 -20.95 -11.65 4.54
N ASP A 968 -19.62 -11.66 4.49
CA ASP A 968 -18.77 -11.60 5.69
C ASP A 968 -18.80 -10.26 6.44
N CYS A 969 -19.30 -9.21 5.80
CA CYS A 969 -19.58 -7.93 6.45
C CYS A 969 -21.04 -7.79 6.93
N LEU A 970 -21.95 -8.74 6.64
CA LEU A 970 -23.34 -8.69 7.08
C LEU A 970 -23.51 -9.26 8.49
N GLN A 971 -24.39 -8.64 9.28
CA GLN A 971 -24.75 -9.10 10.61
C GLN A 971 -26.23 -9.47 10.72
N LYS A 972 -26.57 -10.25 11.75
CA LYS A 972 -27.96 -10.58 12.07
C LYS A 972 -28.75 -9.31 12.38
N GLY A 973 -29.84 -9.08 11.64
CA GLY A 973 -30.67 -7.87 11.72
C GLY A 973 -30.45 -6.86 10.59
N ASP A 974 -29.37 -6.99 9.80
CA ASP A 974 -29.20 -6.23 8.56
C ASP A 974 -30.30 -6.54 7.56
N ARG A 975 -30.57 -5.61 6.64
CA ARG A 975 -31.59 -5.78 5.60
C ARG A 975 -31.00 -5.93 4.22
N ILE A 976 -31.46 -6.95 3.49
CA ILE A 976 -31.05 -7.25 2.11
C ILE A 976 -32.26 -7.19 1.16
N SER A 977 -31.97 -6.92 -0.11
CA SER A 977 -32.96 -6.71 -1.16
C SER A 977 -33.58 -8.02 -1.66
N LEU A 978 -34.91 -8.09 -1.66
CA LEU A 978 -35.70 -9.11 -2.35
C LEU A 978 -36.49 -8.45 -3.49
N PRO A 979 -36.67 -9.12 -4.64
CA PRO A 979 -37.54 -8.65 -5.70
C PRO A 979 -39.01 -8.73 -5.28
N LEU A 980 -39.73 -7.61 -5.37
CA LEU A 980 -41.08 -7.45 -4.85
C LEU A 980 -42.10 -8.41 -5.52
N ASP A 981 -41.94 -8.65 -6.81
CA ASP A 981 -42.92 -9.41 -7.63
C ASP A 981 -42.96 -10.92 -7.29
N PHE A 982 -41.94 -11.44 -6.61
CA PHE A 982 -41.88 -12.84 -6.16
C PHE A 982 -42.41 -13.06 -4.72
N LEU A 983 -42.92 -12.02 -4.07
CA LEU A 983 -43.55 -12.09 -2.74
C LEU A 983 -45.04 -12.47 -2.83
N LYS A 984 -45.32 -13.74 -3.12
CA LYS A 984 -46.70 -14.27 -3.26
C LYS A 984 -47.49 -14.45 -1.96
N VAL A 985 -46.95 -14.09 -0.79
CA VAL A 985 -47.63 -14.24 0.52
C VAL A 985 -47.56 -12.92 1.30
N GLN A 986 -48.73 -12.36 1.60
CA GLN A 986 -48.98 -11.14 2.39
C GLN A 986 -48.13 -9.91 2.03
N LYS A 987 -48.69 -8.98 1.23
CA LYS A 987 -48.11 -7.63 1.06
C LYS A 987 -47.86 -6.97 2.43
N PRO A 988 -46.62 -6.60 2.78
CA PRO A 988 -46.31 -6.03 4.09
C PRO A 988 -46.96 -4.66 4.27
N LYS A 989 -47.60 -4.43 5.42
CA LYS A 989 -48.45 -3.25 5.70
C LYS A 989 -47.72 -1.90 5.87
N LYS A 990 -46.42 -1.79 5.54
CA LYS A 990 -45.62 -0.57 5.74
C LYS A 990 -45.00 -0.07 4.43
N SER A 991 -45.33 1.17 4.07
CA SER A 991 -44.80 1.90 2.90
C SER A 991 -43.31 2.25 3.01
N GLU A 992 -42.77 2.39 4.21
CA GLU A 992 -41.36 2.79 4.47
C GLU A 992 -40.31 1.73 4.07
N LEU A 993 -40.72 0.54 3.61
CA LEU A 993 -39.84 -0.61 3.36
C LEU A 993 -39.73 -0.99 1.86
N ILE A 994 -40.29 -0.17 0.97
CA ILE A 994 -40.38 -0.45 -0.46
C ILE A 994 -39.81 0.73 -1.24
N LYS A 995 -38.85 0.47 -2.13
CA LYS A 995 -38.29 1.47 -3.08
C LYS A 995 -38.18 0.81 -4.45
N GLY A 996 -39.03 1.21 -5.39
CA GLY A 996 -39.16 0.51 -6.69
C GLY A 996 -39.66 -0.92 -6.51
N ASN A 997 -39.14 -1.87 -7.31
CA ASN A 997 -39.48 -3.30 -7.22
C ASN A 997 -38.60 -4.05 -6.18
N ILE A 998 -38.17 -3.36 -5.11
CA ILE A 998 -37.33 -3.94 -4.06
C ILE A 998 -38.04 -3.87 -2.70
N TYR A 999 -38.06 -5.01 -2.02
CA TYR A 999 -38.38 -5.15 -0.60
C TYR A 999 -37.11 -5.35 0.23
N TRP A 1000 -37.03 -4.74 1.41
CA TRP A 1000 -35.89 -4.87 2.32
C TRP A 1000 -36.22 -5.82 3.48
N ASP A 1001 -35.87 -7.10 3.35
CA ASP A 1001 -36.09 -8.13 4.38
C ASP A 1001 -34.87 -8.25 5.31
N LYS A 1002 -35.09 -8.60 6.57
CA LYS A 1002 -34.03 -8.73 7.58
C LYS A 1002 -33.35 -10.11 7.55
N ILE A 1003 -32.06 -10.14 7.87
CA ILE A 1003 -31.30 -11.37 8.08
C ILE A 1003 -31.59 -11.94 9.47
N LYS A 1004 -32.10 -13.18 9.51
CA LYS A 1004 -32.44 -13.95 10.72
C LYS A 1004 -31.24 -14.74 11.25
N SER A 1005 -30.45 -15.37 10.37
CA SER A 1005 -29.19 -16.03 10.70
C SER A 1005 -28.21 -16.06 9.52
N ILE A 1006 -26.92 -16.19 9.83
CA ILE A 1006 -25.84 -16.46 8.89
C ILE A 1006 -25.02 -17.61 9.50
N GLU A 1007 -24.88 -18.73 8.79
CA GLU A 1007 -24.30 -19.97 9.30
C GLU A 1007 -23.28 -20.53 8.30
N LEU A 1008 -22.08 -20.92 8.74
CA LEU A 1008 -21.11 -21.63 7.89
C LEU A 1008 -21.60 -23.06 7.64
N VAL A 1009 -21.71 -23.47 6.38
CA VAL A 1009 -22.22 -24.80 5.99
C VAL A 1009 -21.09 -25.82 5.79
N GLY A 1010 -19.97 -25.39 5.22
CA GLY A 1010 -18.86 -26.25 4.82
C GLY A 1010 -18.35 -25.87 3.42
N GLU A 1011 -17.59 -26.76 2.79
CA GLU A 1011 -17.11 -26.56 1.41
C GLU A 1011 -18.04 -27.23 0.38
N GLU A 1012 -18.47 -26.47 -0.64
CA GLU A 1012 -19.33 -26.96 -1.71
C GLU A 1012 -18.80 -26.50 -3.10
N LYS A 1013 -19.18 -27.19 -4.18
CA LYS A 1013 -18.87 -26.77 -5.56
C LYS A 1013 -19.74 -25.55 -5.91
N VAL A 1014 -19.11 -24.44 -6.27
CA VAL A 1014 -19.75 -23.12 -6.45
C VAL A 1014 -19.66 -22.62 -7.89
N TYR A 1015 -20.67 -21.85 -8.31
CA TYR A 1015 -20.95 -21.45 -9.68
C TYR A 1015 -21.23 -19.94 -9.76
N ASP A 1016 -21.13 -19.39 -10.97
CA ASP A 1016 -21.33 -17.96 -11.26
C ASP A 1016 -21.98 -17.78 -12.65
N LEU A 1017 -22.70 -16.67 -12.86
CA LEU A 1017 -23.38 -16.33 -14.11
C LEU A 1017 -22.87 -15.02 -14.70
N THR A 1018 -22.51 -15.05 -15.98
CA THR A 1018 -22.10 -13.86 -16.73
C THR A 1018 -23.32 -13.17 -17.31
N VAL A 1019 -23.79 -12.13 -16.63
CA VAL A 1019 -24.85 -11.21 -17.10
C VAL A 1019 -24.21 -9.91 -17.60
N PRO A 1020 -24.17 -9.64 -18.92
CA PRO A 1020 -23.69 -8.38 -19.48
C PRO A 1020 -24.60 -7.20 -19.10
N ASN A 1021 -24.04 -5.99 -19.14
CA ASN A 1021 -24.69 -4.69 -18.91
C ASN A 1021 -25.20 -4.44 -17.49
N LEU A 1022 -25.98 -5.36 -16.90
CA LEU A 1022 -26.60 -5.18 -15.58
C LEU A 1022 -25.75 -5.74 -14.44
N HIS A 1023 -24.84 -6.69 -14.71
CA HIS A 1023 -23.85 -7.23 -13.76
C HIS A 1023 -24.41 -7.70 -12.40
N ASN A 1024 -25.68 -8.07 -12.36
CA ASN A 1024 -26.34 -8.71 -11.23
C ASN A 1024 -27.47 -9.62 -11.77
N PHE A 1025 -28.02 -10.46 -10.91
CA PHE A 1025 -29.19 -11.30 -11.24
C PHE A 1025 -30.04 -11.62 -10.01
N VAL A 1026 -31.18 -12.26 -10.23
CA VAL A 1026 -32.01 -12.85 -9.18
C VAL A 1026 -31.65 -14.32 -9.01
N ALA A 1027 -31.19 -14.69 -7.83
CA ALA A 1027 -30.98 -16.08 -7.41
C ALA A 1027 -31.67 -16.32 -6.07
N GLN A 1028 -32.37 -17.44 -5.94
CA GLN A 1028 -33.12 -17.84 -4.75
C GLN A 1028 -34.14 -16.79 -4.26
N ASN A 1029 -34.62 -15.94 -5.19
CA ASN A 1029 -35.42 -14.75 -4.92
C ASN A 1029 -34.70 -13.66 -4.08
N LEU A 1030 -33.40 -13.46 -4.34
CA LEU A 1030 -32.55 -12.39 -3.81
C LEU A 1030 -31.71 -11.79 -4.96
N TYR A 1031 -31.36 -10.52 -4.89
CA TYR A 1031 -30.45 -9.90 -5.86
C TYR A 1031 -28.98 -10.20 -5.51
N VAL A 1032 -28.20 -10.61 -6.51
CA VAL A 1032 -26.82 -11.12 -6.39
C VAL A 1032 -25.89 -10.52 -7.45
N HIS A 1033 -24.65 -10.18 -7.12
CA HIS A 1033 -23.72 -9.38 -7.97
C HIS A 1033 -22.68 -10.24 -8.74
N ASN A 1034 -22.28 -9.78 -9.94
CA ASN A 1034 -21.39 -10.47 -10.89
C ASN A 1034 -19.90 -10.00 -10.78
N SER A 1035 -18.99 -10.51 -11.63
CA SER A 1035 -17.52 -10.37 -11.49
C SER A 1035 -16.84 -9.32 -12.42
N ILE A 1036 -15.75 -8.69 -11.95
CA ILE A 1036 -15.01 -7.55 -12.58
C ILE A 1036 -14.23 -7.95 -13.86
N GLU A 1037 -13.84 -9.23 -13.98
CA GLU A 1037 -12.95 -9.79 -15.02
C GLU A 1037 -13.47 -9.76 -16.47
N GLN A 1038 -14.61 -9.11 -16.72
CA GLN A 1038 -15.38 -9.26 -17.96
C GLN A 1038 -14.84 -8.42 -19.12
N ASP A 1039 -14.38 -7.19 -18.86
CA ASP A 1039 -14.03 -6.20 -19.89
C ASP A 1039 -12.64 -6.39 -20.54
N ALA A 1040 -11.74 -7.15 -19.90
CA ALA A 1040 -10.40 -7.42 -20.42
C ALA A 1040 -10.41 -8.53 -21.48
N ASP A 1041 -9.71 -8.36 -22.58
CA ASP A 1041 -9.65 -9.35 -23.68
C ASP A 1041 -8.53 -10.38 -23.45
N LEU A 1042 -7.46 -9.97 -22.76
CA LEU A 1042 -6.34 -10.81 -22.36
C LEU A 1042 -6.06 -10.61 -20.85
N VAL A 1043 -5.88 -11.71 -20.12
CA VAL A 1043 -5.45 -11.70 -18.72
C VAL A 1043 -4.22 -12.57 -18.57
N LEU A 1044 -3.11 -11.94 -18.21
CA LEU A 1044 -1.83 -12.59 -17.91
C LEU A 1044 -1.64 -12.61 -16.39
N MET A 1045 -1.27 -13.76 -15.83
CA MET A 1045 -0.96 -13.88 -14.40
C MET A 1045 0.47 -14.35 -14.20
N LEU A 1046 1.21 -13.69 -13.32
CA LEU A 1046 2.60 -14.05 -13.02
C LEU A 1046 2.69 -15.00 -11.83
N TYR A 1047 3.39 -16.11 -12.02
CA TYR A 1047 3.76 -17.05 -10.97
C TYR A 1047 5.27 -17.32 -11.02
N ARG A 1048 5.89 -17.55 -9.87
CA ARG A 1048 7.30 -17.97 -9.77
C ARG A 1048 7.35 -19.07 -8.73
N ASP A 1049 7.65 -20.30 -9.16
CA ASP A 1049 7.60 -21.46 -8.27
C ASP A 1049 8.65 -21.35 -7.16
N GLU A 1050 9.86 -20.90 -7.51
CA GLU A 1050 10.95 -20.56 -6.58
C GLU A 1050 10.59 -19.56 -5.45
N TYR A 1051 9.48 -18.82 -5.56
CA TYR A 1051 9.00 -17.94 -4.49
C TYR A 1051 8.23 -18.71 -3.40
N TYR A 1052 7.55 -19.79 -3.78
CA TYR A 1052 6.74 -20.64 -2.89
C TYR A 1052 7.48 -21.91 -2.47
N HIS A 1053 8.39 -22.41 -3.32
CA HIS A 1053 9.15 -23.65 -3.14
C HIS A 1053 10.65 -23.38 -3.36
N PRO A 1054 11.45 -23.10 -2.31
CA PRO A 1054 12.86 -22.75 -2.47
C PRO A 1054 13.73 -23.84 -3.12
N ASP A 1055 13.37 -25.11 -2.89
CA ASP A 1055 14.03 -26.29 -3.45
C ASP A 1055 13.53 -26.66 -4.86
N SER A 1056 12.76 -25.79 -5.52
CA SER A 1056 12.24 -26.03 -6.87
C SER A 1056 13.38 -26.23 -7.87
N VAL A 1057 13.19 -27.17 -8.80
CA VAL A 1057 14.15 -27.45 -9.89
C VAL A 1057 14.16 -26.31 -10.92
N ASP A 1058 13.10 -25.51 -10.97
CA ASP A 1058 12.87 -24.41 -11.92
C ASP A 1058 13.36 -23.04 -11.37
N GLN A 1059 14.53 -23.00 -10.70
CA GLN A 1059 15.11 -21.74 -10.20
C GLN A 1059 15.38 -20.73 -11.33
N GLY A 1060 15.03 -19.47 -11.08
CA GLY A 1060 15.07 -18.39 -12.07
C GLY A 1060 13.95 -18.42 -13.12
N VAL A 1061 13.05 -19.42 -13.10
CA VAL A 1061 11.93 -19.48 -14.06
C VAL A 1061 10.71 -18.73 -13.50
N ALA A 1062 10.12 -17.90 -14.35
CA ALA A 1062 8.82 -17.28 -14.13
C ALA A 1062 7.80 -17.83 -15.13
N GLU A 1063 6.61 -18.14 -14.65
CA GLU A 1063 5.50 -18.61 -15.45
C GLU A 1063 4.54 -17.45 -15.71
N VAL A 1064 4.26 -17.19 -16.99
CA VAL A 1064 3.20 -16.31 -17.45
C VAL A 1064 2.01 -17.20 -17.80
N ILE A 1065 0.99 -17.18 -16.95
CA ILE A 1065 -0.25 -17.93 -17.13
C ILE A 1065 -1.21 -17.05 -17.92
N VAL A 1066 -1.52 -17.43 -19.17
CA VAL A 1066 -2.57 -16.79 -19.95
C VAL A 1066 -3.91 -17.33 -19.45
N ALA A 1067 -4.49 -16.64 -18.46
CA ALA A 1067 -5.66 -17.10 -17.71
C ALA A 1067 -6.98 -16.84 -18.47
N LYS A 1068 -7.04 -15.78 -19.28
CA LYS A 1068 -8.13 -15.47 -20.22
C LYS A 1068 -7.52 -14.95 -21.51
N HIS A 1069 -8.02 -15.43 -22.65
CA HIS A 1069 -7.70 -14.90 -23.96
C HIS A 1069 -8.98 -14.98 -24.81
N ARG A 1070 -9.45 -13.83 -25.31
CA ARG A 1070 -10.72 -13.72 -26.05
C ARG A 1070 -10.67 -14.35 -27.44
N ASN A 1071 -9.51 -14.25 -28.09
CA ASN A 1071 -9.34 -14.54 -29.52
C ASN A 1071 -8.37 -15.71 -29.80
N GLY A 1072 -7.97 -16.47 -28.77
CA GLY A 1072 -6.98 -17.54 -28.89
C GLY A 1072 -6.83 -18.39 -27.61
N PRO A 1073 -5.79 -19.25 -27.54
CA PRO A 1073 -5.66 -20.23 -26.47
C PRO A 1073 -5.26 -19.63 -25.12
N THR A 1074 -5.68 -20.32 -24.05
CA THR A 1074 -5.19 -20.15 -22.67
C THR A 1074 -4.19 -21.26 -22.32
N GLY A 1075 -3.37 -21.07 -21.29
CA GLY A 1075 -2.23 -21.94 -21.03
C GLY A 1075 -1.07 -21.24 -20.30
N LEU A 1076 0.14 -21.76 -20.44
CA LEU A 1076 1.30 -21.40 -19.63
C LEU A 1076 2.56 -21.22 -20.48
N VAL A 1077 3.23 -20.09 -20.29
CA VAL A 1077 4.51 -19.74 -20.92
C VAL A 1077 5.58 -19.65 -19.83
N LYS A 1078 6.76 -20.24 -20.07
CA LYS A 1078 7.92 -20.12 -19.16
C LYS A 1078 8.89 -19.07 -19.69
N LEU A 1079 9.28 -18.13 -18.84
CA LEU A 1079 10.29 -17.10 -19.10
C LEU A 1079 11.41 -17.20 -18.05
N LEU A 1080 12.60 -16.72 -18.40
CA LEU A 1080 13.73 -16.61 -17.48
C LEU A 1080 13.69 -15.23 -16.79
N PHE A 1081 13.63 -15.19 -15.47
CA PHE A 1081 13.75 -13.96 -14.69
C PHE A 1081 15.19 -13.76 -14.20
N ARG A 1082 15.73 -12.55 -14.38
CA ARG A 1082 17.04 -12.10 -13.87
C ARG A 1082 16.83 -11.08 -12.76
N PRO A 1083 16.90 -11.49 -11.47
CA PRO A 1083 16.67 -10.60 -10.34
C PRO A 1083 17.62 -9.40 -10.29
N GLU A 1084 18.86 -9.57 -10.75
CA GLU A 1084 19.94 -8.57 -10.69
C GLU A 1084 19.69 -7.37 -11.61
N LEU A 1085 19.04 -7.64 -12.75
CA LEU A 1085 18.65 -6.65 -13.77
C LEU A 1085 17.16 -6.28 -13.70
N THR A 1086 16.40 -6.90 -12.78
CA THR A 1086 14.92 -6.80 -12.72
C THR A 1086 14.23 -7.09 -14.07
N GLN A 1087 14.82 -7.99 -14.87
CA GLN A 1087 14.49 -8.21 -16.28
C GLN A 1087 13.97 -9.63 -16.53
N PHE A 1088 13.11 -9.79 -17.52
CA PHE A 1088 12.60 -11.07 -18.01
C PHE A 1088 13.16 -11.33 -19.41
N LEU A 1089 13.48 -12.58 -19.70
CA LEU A 1089 14.15 -13.01 -20.92
C LEU A 1089 13.46 -14.27 -21.47
N ASN A 1090 13.57 -14.48 -22.78
CA ASN A 1090 13.20 -15.74 -23.39
C ASN A 1090 13.99 -16.92 -22.81
N MET A 1091 13.35 -18.08 -22.72
CA MET A 1091 14.07 -19.33 -22.48
C MET A 1091 15.04 -19.60 -23.64
N LYS A 1092 16.20 -20.19 -23.35
CA LYS A 1092 17.08 -20.66 -24.43
C LYS A 1092 16.38 -21.79 -25.16
N ARG A 1093 16.18 -21.65 -26.47
CA ARG A 1093 15.83 -22.78 -27.34
C ARG A 1093 16.95 -23.82 -27.26
N GLY A 1094 16.58 -25.08 -27.09
CA GLY A 1094 17.48 -26.23 -27.19
C GLY A 1094 17.83 -26.56 -28.63
#